data_AF-A0A950DR83-F1
#
_entry.id   AF-A0A950DR83-F1
#
_cell.length_a   1.000
_cell.length_b   1.000
_cell.length_c   1.000
_cell.angle_alpha   90.00
_cell.angle_beta   90.00
_cell.angle_gamma   90.00
#
_symmetry.space_group_name_H-M   'P 1'
#
loop_
_entity.id
_entity.type
_entity.pdbx_description
1 polymer ?
#
loop_
_entity_poly.entity_id
_entity_poly.type
_entity_poly.pdbx_seq_one_letter_code
_entity_poly.pdbx_strand_id
1 'polypeptide(L)'
;RSTLPTGQYLTPTAAPGSSFERLSTALRADGGADADGGVASAVSPDGSAMLVLTSGYDSTYFTESGRPIVHPVLDPQTGRPTAVTTAAAQWVFVFDIRRSTPRPVQRINLPLSYNGIAWDPHGRRFYVSGGPDDRVYVYRASRNNGTAADAVWLVDPPFISLGHNAHAQAPLSTQDGGLLKHTRAGVAGRAQKLPFPAIAAGLATNSDGSMLYVANMQNDSVSIVDTGRRSVVKEIRLFAPGDSAPHGEYPFWIVTKGRGSATTAYVTSLRDGEVVAVRANSRHFIHVGGEPNKMVLSHDQRYLYVANGDLDAVDVINTADDHLVRFISLHPKMPYLGANPNSLVLSPDGRRLYVTLAGDNALAVADVVNGRVLGCIPTGWYPSAVSVSRDGRRLYVVNTKSPSGPTRYKVDDEDNPLPLAHGVNGYVYNLEKAGLLNMPVPSDDELADLSRLVDANNDVAEAADTDAGTVRLLRTKIRHVIYVMKENRTYDQVLGDLRPGNGDASLVQFGARLTPNNHKLAADFVTLDNFYASGDVSGDGWSWTFQGRANDFNAKSVPFDYGNGGFTTEWQGEPRNINMSLPIFGDKTPYGERITTLFDPSGDSTILPGTKDVAATEGAGDLHADARGGFIWDAVLRAGLTHRHYGIYTSLLFYDPKAPYYLPISRTPFASHLVQAIPVQTELWGRTDVYYRGWDLDVPDQYRFEEWKREFDGYVRERDLPSFEVVDLPEDHFGNFSTNVGGLRTPESQIAMNDYALGELVQTVTHSPYWQSTAIFVVEDDAQDGPDHVDSHRTVAHVISAYTRRRTVVSTFYTTVSMLRTIEDLLGTDHLGSFDAAATPMDEVFTTSADVRPYTAVVPGILCRPPTKRGLVPACAQPTALKSAAVFPAHDGSWWANATRGFDFRHPDAVNSAAFNALLWQGTQGDRAR
;
A
#
# COMPACT_ATOMS: atom_id res chain seq x y z
N ARG A 1 -8.93 -14.83 18.85
CA ARG A 1 -8.80 -14.98 17.39
C ARG A 1 -9.52 -13.79 16.79
N SER A 2 -8.86 -13.01 15.95
CA SER A 2 -9.46 -11.86 15.25
C SER A 2 -9.30 -12.08 13.75
N THR A 3 -10.36 -11.83 12.97
CA THR A 3 -10.33 -11.96 11.50
C THR A 3 -9.79 -10.66 10.89
N LEU A 4 -8.96 -10.79 9.86
CA LEU A 4 -8.38 -9.69 9.11
C LEU A 4 -9.19 -9.42 7.84
N PRO A 5 -9.09 -8.21 7.23
CA PRO A 5 -9.69 -7.91 5.93
C PRO A 5 -9.08 -8.72 4.77
N THR A 6 -8.07 -9.55 5.04
CA THR A 6 -7.52 -10.56 4.11
C THR A 6 -8.19 -11.93 4.24
N GLY A 7 -9.04 -12.16 5.25
CA GLY A 7 -9.64 -13.47 5.58
C GLY A 7 -8.84 -14.29 6.60
N GLN A 8 -7.58 -13.93 6.85
CA GLN A 8 -6.72 -14.62 7.82
C GLN A 8 -7.10 -14.33 9.27
N TYR A 9 -6.51 -15.09 10.20
CA TYR A 9 -6.77 -14.95 11.63
C TYR A 9 -5.51 -14.68 12.47
N LEU A 10 -5.66 -13.83 13.49
CA LEU A 10 -4.59 -13.54 14.47
C LEU A 10 -4.70 -14.34 15.76
N THR A 11 -3.58 -14.90 16.20
CA THR A 11 -3.43 -15.55 17.53
C THR A 11 -2.05 -15.25 18.17
N PRO A 12 -1.66 -13.98 18.35
CA PRO A 12 -0.30 -13.58 18.76
C PRO A 12 0.16 -14.20 20.09
N THR A 13 -0.77 -14.49 21.00
CA THR A 13 -0.46 -15.00 22.34
C THR A 13 -0.64 -16.51 22.47
N ALA A 14 -0.71 -17.24 21.36
CA ALA A 14 -0.89 -18.70 21.38
C ALA A 14 0.30 -19.45 21.99
N ALA A 15 1.52 -18.93 21.84
CA ALA A 15 2.70 -19.52 22.45
C ALA A 15 2.63 -19.40 23.99
N PRO A 16 2.81 -20.48 24.76
CA PRO A 16 2.77 -20.41 26.23
C PRO A 16 3.78 -19.40 26.81
N GLY A 17 3.32 -18.58 27.77
CA GLY A 17 4.17 -17.56 28.40
C GLY A 17 4.45 -16.32 27.55
N SER A 18 3.73 -16.16 26.44
CA SER A 18 3.77 -14.95 25.61
C SER A 18 2.94 -13.80 26.20
N SER A 19 3.30 -12.58 25.83
CA SER A 19 2.58 -11.34 26.15
C SER A 19 2.62 -10.42 24.95
N PHE A 20 1.52 -9.73 24.66
CA PHE A 20 1.42 -8.78 23.56
C PHE A 20 0.94 -7.42 24.09
N GLU A 21 1.63 -6.35 23.75
CA GLU A 21 1.26 -4.98 24.15
C GLU A 21 1.38 -4.00 22.98
N ARG A 22 0.52 -2.97 22.95
CA ARG A 22 0.63 -1.86 21.99
C ARG A 22 1.81 -0.96 22.34
N LEU A 23 2.38 -0.31 21.33
CA LEU A 23 3.43 0.69 21.52
C LEU A 23 2.83 2.04 21.94
N SER A 24 2.52 2.16 23.23
CA SER A 24 1.85 3.37 23.73
C SER A 24 2.77 4.58 23.84
N THR A 25 2.40 5.69 23.19
CA THR A 25 3.08 6.99 23.25
C THR A 25 2.83 7.72 24.58
N ALA A 26 1.79 7.32 25.32
CA ALA A 26 1.23 8.01 26.48
C ALA A 26 0.71 9.44 26.20
N LEU A 27 0.47 9.79 24.93
CA LEU A 27 -0.15 11.07 24.55
C LEU A 27 -1.64 11.14 24.94
N ARG A 28 -2.33 9.99 24.99
CA ARG A 28 -3.73 9.87 25.41
C ARG A 28 -3.93 8.65 26.30
N ALA A 29 -4.88 8.73 27.22
CA ALA A 29 -5.19 7.62 28.13
C ALA A 29 -6.00 6.49 27.47
N ASP A 30 -6.74 6.80 26.40
CA ASP A 30 -7.56 5.85 25.64
C ASP A 30 -6.79 5.07 24.55
N GLY A 31 -5.48 5.37 24.39
CA GLY A 31 -4.64 4.76 23.36
C GLY A 31 -4.92 5.27 21.94
N GLY A 32 -5.77 6.28 21.77
CA GLY A 32 -6.11 6.83 20.44
C GLY A 32 -4.91 7.45 19.71
N ALA A 33 -3.84 7.77 20.44
CA ALA A 33 -2.57 8.27 19.90
C ALA A 33 -1.40 7.33 20.20
N ASP A 34 -1.67 6.04 20.44
CA ASP A 34 -0.63 5.01 20.44
C ASP A 34 -0.02 4.90 19.03
N ALA A 35 1.27 4.55 18.97
CA ALA A 35 2.02 4.59 17.73
C ALA A 35 1.63 3.45 16.79
N ASP A 36 1.73 3.68 15.49
CA ASP A 36 1.64 2.67 14.43
C ASP A 36 3.03 2.35 13.87
N GLY A 37 3.10 1.60 12.77
CA GLY A 37 4.31 1.63 11.94
C GLY A 37 5.56 1.03 12.60
N GLY A 38 5.46 0.04 13.49
CA GLY A 38 6.64 -0.61 14.04
C GLY A 38 7.46 -1.23 12.90
N VAL A 39 8.72 -0.83 12.71
CA VAL A 39 9.51 -1.21 11.51
C VAL A 39 10.86 -1.84 11.80
N ALA A 40 11.45 -1.59 12.97
CA ALA A 40 12.76 -2.11 13.31
C ALA A 40 12.95 -2.26 14.82
N SER A 41 13.79 -3.22 15.20
CA SER A 41 14.23 -3.40 16.57
C SER A 41 15.72 -3.71 16.64
N ALA A 42 16.35 -3.29 17.75
CA ALA A 42 17.78 -3.49 17.98
C ALA A 42 18.09 -3.73 19.46
N VAL A 43 18.67 -4.89 19.78
CA VAL A 43 19.16 -5.22 21.13
C VAL A 43 20.54 -4.60 21.34
N SER A 44 20.77 -4.02 22.52
CA SER A 44 22.03 -3.38 22.87
C SER A 44 23.18 -4.40 22.91
N PRO A 45 24.44 -3.98 22.65
CA PRO A 45 25.59 -4.90 22.70
C PRO A 45 25.77 -5.63 24.03
N ASP A 46 25.34 -5.03 25.15
CA ASP A 46 25.36 -5.65 26.47
C ASP A 46 24.15 -6.57 26.74
N GLY A 47 23.15 -6.58 25.86
CA GLY A 47 21.93 -7.38 25.96
C GLY A 47 20.95 -6.92 27.05
N SER A 48 21.14 -5.72 27.61
CA SER A 48 20.28 -5.20 28.67
C SER A 48 19.05 -4.44 28.16
N ALA A 49 19.17 -3.78 27.00
CA ALA A 49 18.12 -2.95 26.43
C ALA A 49 17.74 -3.38 25.01
N MET A 50 16.52 -3.03 24.61
CA MET A 50 16.05 -3.15 23.24
C MET A 50 15.44 -1.82 22.80
N LEU A 51 15.76 -1.40 21.57
CA LEU A 51 15.11 -0.30 20.88
C LEU A 51 14.04 -0.85 19.95
N VAL A 52 12.91 -0.16 19.84
CA VAL A 52 11.90 -0.36 18.79
C VAL A 52 11.65 0.98 18.12
N LEU A 53 11.77 1.02 16.79
CA LEU A 53 11.55 2.20 15.95
C LEU A 53 10.20 2.10 15.25
N THR A 54 9.46 3.20 15.24
CA THR A 54 8.29 3.39 14.39
C THR A 54 8.62 4.25 13.16
N SER A 55 7.98 3.91 12.05
CA SER A 55 7.93 4.64 10.79
C SER A 55 6.64 4.21 10.09
N GLY A 56 5.58 4.95 10.33
CA GLY A 56 4.28 4.76 9.69
C GLY A 56 3.51 6.07 9.62
N TYR A 57 2.19 6.01 9.73
CA TYR A 57 1.34 7.19 9.57
C TYR A 57 1.59 8.21 10.67
N ASP A 58 1.57 7.78 11.94
CA ASP A 58 2.12 8.43 13.13
C ASP A 58 1.97 9.97 13.12
N SER A 59 0.79 10.44 12.69
CA SER A 59 0.49 11.85 12.47
C SER A 59 -0.99 12.16 12.70
N THR A 60 -1.34 13.44 12.57
CA THR A 60 -2.74 13.96 12.66
C THR A 60 -3.51 13.51 13.91
N TYR A 61 -2.80 13.22 15.00
CA TYR A 61 -3.44 12.91 16.29
C TYR A 61 -4.08 14.14 16.92
N PHE A 62 -5.23 13.95 17.57
CA PHE A 62 -5.91 15.01 18.32
C PHE A 62 -5.95 14.70 19.83
N THR A 63 -6.02 15.74 20.67
CA THR A 63 -6.33 15.62 22.10
C THR A 63 -7.77 15.19 22.32
N GLU A 64 -8.12 14.78 23.54
CA GLU A 64 -9.50 14.41 23.92
C GLU A 64 -10.51 15.57 23.72
N SER A 65 -10.00 16.80 23.62
CA SER A 65 -10.78 18.01 23.34
C SER A 65 -10.76 18.42 21.85
N GLY A 66 -10.28 17.55 20.95
CA GLY A 66 -10.21 17.83 19.51
C GLY A 66 -9.13 18.80 19.05
N ARG A 67 -8.11 19.12 19.87
CA ARG A 67 -7.00 19.98 19.43
C ARG A 67 -5.90 19.15 18.77
N PRO A 68 -5.30 19.58 17.65
CA PRO A 68 -4.18 18.86 17.05
C PRO A 68 -3.01 18.73 18.03
N ILE A 69 -2.42 17.54 18.11
CA ILE A 69 -1.18 17.28 18.81
C ILE A 69 -0.04 17.55 17.82
N VAL A 70 0.86 18.46 18.19
CA VAL A 70 2.02 18.84 17.37
C VAL A 70 3.29 18.80 18.20
N HIS A 71 4.40 18.53 17.52
CA HIS A 71 5.70 18.30 18.12
C HIS A 71 6.70 19.34 17.61
N PRO A 72 7.55 19.93 18.48
CA PRO A 72 8.59 20.84 18.03
C PRO A 72 9.67 20.08 17.27
N VAL A 73 10.04 20.60 16.11
CA VAL A 73 11.14 20.05 15.31
C VAL A 73 12.46 20.39 15.98
N LEU A 74 13.40 19.45 16.00
CA LEU A 74 14.72 19.62 16.61
C LEU A 74 15.65 20.39 15.66
N ASP A 75 16.36 21.38 16.20
CA ASP A 75 17.44 22.07 15.48
C ASP A 75 18.59 21.08 15.22
N PRO A 76 19.02 20.88 13.96
CA PRO A 76 20.00 19.84 13.63
C PRO A 76 21.40 20.09 14.22
N GLN A 77 21.73 21.34 14.54
CA GLN A 77 23.05 21.71 15.06
C GLN A 77 23.13 21.68 16.58
N THR A 78 22.02 22.00 17.25
CA THR A 78 21.96 22.16 18.71
C THR A 78 21.11 21.11 19.40
N GLY A 79 20.32 20.33 18.66
CA GLY A 79 19.39 19.33 19.18
C GLY A 79 18.26 19.91 20.03
N ARG A 80 18.09 21.23 20.04
CA ARG A 80 17.07 21.91 20.85
C ARG A 80 15.73 21.98 20.10
N PRO A 81 14.60 21.90 20.81
CA PRO A 81 13.29 22.20 20.23
C PRO A 81 13.25 23.60 19.61
N THR A 82 12.71 23.71 18.40
CA THR A 82 12.52 24.99 17.70
C THR A 82 11.08 25.48 17.81
N ALA A 83 10.80 26.69 17.30
CA ALA A 83 9.44 27.20 17.18
C ALA A 83 8.65 26.56 16.02
N VAL A 84 9.35 25.86 15.11
CA VAL A 84 8.71 25.11 14.03
C VAL A 84 8.14 23.83 14.62
N THR A 85 6.86 23.56 14.35
CA THR A 85 6.17 22.35 14.83
C THR A 85 5.67 21.52 13.65
N THR A 86 5.47 20.23 13.87
CA THR A 86 4.93 19.27 12.92
C THR A 86 3.88 18.39 13.58
N ALA A 87 2.89 17.92 12.81
CA ALA A 87 1.95 16.90 13.25
C ALA A 87 2.50 15.47 13.06
N ALA A 88 3.52 15.29 12.21
CA ALA A 88 4.20 14.00 12.02
C ALA A 88 5.16 13.72 13.18
N ALA A 89 5.11 12.50 13.72
CA ALA A 89 5.79 12.16 14.95
C ALA A 89 6.10 10.66 15.02
N GLN A 90 7.35 10.31 14.73
CA GLN A 90 7.86 8.94 14.85
C GLN A 90 8.49 8.71 16.23
N TRP A 91 8.70 7.45 16.60
CA TRP A 91 9.09 7.08 17.97
C TRP A 91 10.20 6.04 18.03
N VAL A 92 11.11 6.24 18.99
CA VAL A 92 11.98 5.17 19.52
C VAL A 92 11.53 4.83 20.93
N PHE A 93 11.10 3.58 21.11
CA PHE A 93 10.82 2.99 22.41
C PHE A 93 12.05 2.27 22.93
N VAL A 94 12.43 2.55 24.17
CA VAL A 94 13.54 1.89 24.85
C VAL A 94 12.96 0.98 25.92
N PHE A 95 13.31 -0.31 25.86
CA PHE A 95 12.88 -1.33 26.81
C PHE A 95 14.06 -1.89 27.60
N ASP A 96 13.87 -2.12 28.90
CA ASP A 96 14.73 -2.98 29.72
C ASP A 96 14.28 -4.44 29.51
N ILE A 97 15.19 -5.26 28.99
CA ILE A 97 14.93 -6.67 28.62
C ILE A 97 15.68 -7.67 29.48
N ARG A 98 16.26 -7.24 30.61
CA ARG A 98 16.97 -8.14 31.55
C ARG A 98 16.03 -9.13 32.25
N ARG A 99 14.73 -8.85 32.24
CA ARG A 99 13.67 -9.67 32.85
C ARG A 99 12.86 -10.38 31.76
N SER A 100 12.04 -11.35 32.18
CA SER A 100 11.16 -12.08 31.27
C SER A 100 10.12 -11.22 30.56
N THR A 101 9.72 -10.10 31.16
CA THR A 101 8.80 -9.14 30.54
C THR A 101 9.57 -7.86 30.26
N PRO A 102 9.66 -7.41 28.99
CA PRO A 102 10.20 -6.11 28.65
C PRO A 102 9.52 -5.02 29.46
N ARG A 103 10.29 -4.05 29.94
CA ARG A 103 9.74 -2.89 30.64
C ARG A 103 10.08 -1.62 29.87
N PRO A 104 9.10 -0.82 29.42
CA PRO A 104 9.40 0.46 28.78
C PRO A 104 10.11 1.38 29.78
N VAL A 105 11.25 1.94 29.37
CA VAL A 105 12.05 2.87 30.18
C VAL A 105 12.12 4.27 29.58
N GLN A 106 11.98 4.41 28.26
CA GLN A 106 11.95 5.70 27.59
C GLN A 106 11.13 5.65 26.30
N ARG A 107 10.51 6.78 25.95
CA ARG A 107 9.88 7.05 24.66
C ARG A 107 10.52 8.30 24.10
N ILE A 108 11.06 8.23 22.90
CA ILE A 108 11.79 9.32 22.26
C ILE A 108 11.03 9.67 21.01
N ASN A 109 10.56 10.91 20.90
CA ASN A 109 9.89 11.41 19.71
C ASN A 109 10.91 12.03 18.75
N LEU A 110 10.69 11.81 17.45
CA LEU A 110 11.47 12.35 16.35
C LEU A 110 10.50 12.77 15.22
N PRO A 111 10.80 13.86 14.47
CA PRO A 111 9.90 14.35 13.43
C PRO A 111 9.61 13.32 12.33
N LEU A 112 10.66 12.67 11.81
CA LEU A 112 10.60 11.71 10.70
C LEU A 112 11.65 10.61 10.93
N SER A 113 11.36 9.41 10.42
CA SER A 113 12.22 8.23 10.45
C SER A 113 11.96 7.38 9.20
N TYR A 114 12.76 6.32 9.01
CA TYR A 114 12.38 5.21 8.14
C TYR A 114 12.75 3.89 8.82
N ASN A 115 13.53 2.98 8.21
CA ASN A 115 13.83 1.66 8.80
C ASN A 115 15.16 1.56 9.58
N GLY A 116 16.01 2.59 9.57
CA GLY A 116 17.37 2.51 10.09
C GLY A 116 17.48 2.77 11.58
N ILE A 117 17.87 1.76 12.37
CA ILE A 117 18.27 1.92 13.76
C ILE A 117 19.46 1.01 14.10
N ALA A 118 20.53 1.58 14.66
CA ALA A 118 21.72 0.81 15.05
C ALA A 118 22.40 1.36 16.30
N TRP A 119 22.88 0.45 17.14
CA TRP A 119 23.77 0.74 18.25
C TRP A 119 25.19 0.99 17.76
N ASP A 120 25.93 1.87 18.43
CA ASP A 120 27.40 1.81 18.32
C ASP A 120 27.92 0.52 19.00
N PRO A 121 29.09 -0.01 18.60
CA PRO A 121 29.60 -1.28 19.12
C PRO A 121 29.83 -1.31 20.65
N HIS A 122 29.97 -0.15 21.30
CA HIS A 122 30.14 -0.04 22.75
C HIS A 122 28.82 0.19 23.51
N GLY A 123 27.69 0.36 22.82
CA GLY A 123 26.38 0.57 23.44
C GLY A 123 26.27 1.88 24.23
N ARG A 124 27.02 2.92 23.84
CA ARG A 124 27.02 4.26 24.45
C ARG A 124 26.23 5.30 23.64
N ARG A 125 25.92 4.97 22.40
CA ARG A 125 25.17 5.73 21.40
C ARG A 125 24.34 4.79 20.54
N PHE A 126 23.32 5.36 19.94
CA PHE A 126 22.64 4.75 18.80
C PHE A 126 22.29 5.82 17.77
N TYR A 127 22.01 5.34 16.56
CA TYR A 127 21.76 6.13 15.36
C TYR A 127 20.39 5.75 14.81
N VAL A 128 19.64 6.73 14.32
CA VAL A 128 18.32 6.54 13.69
C VAL A 128 18.31 7.28 12.36
N SER A 129 17.89 6.61 11.29
CA SER A 129 17.75 7.26 9.99
C SER A 129 16.56 8.20 10.00
N GLY A 130 16.72 9.40 9.43
CA GLY A 130 15.67 10.42 9.37
C GLY A 130 14.74 10.29 8.16
N GLY A 131 14.86 9.21 7.38
CA GLY A 131 14.10 9.01 6.14
C GLY A 131 14.24 10.22 5.20
N PRO A 132 13.14 10.91 4.85
CA PRO A 132 13.12 12.08 3.96
C PRO A 132 13.85 13.31 4.51
N ASP A 133 14.15 13.37 5.81
CA ASP A 133 14.89 14.49 6.40
C ASP A 133 16.40 14.46 6.08
N ASP A 134 16.83 13.44 5.33
CA ASP A 134 18.16 13.28 4.74
C ASP A 134 19.31 13.45 5.77
N ARG A 135 19.07 12.89 6.96
CA ARG A 135 19.99 12.98 8.09
C ARG A 135 19.93 11.74 8.96
N VAL A 136 20.93 11.59 9.82
CA VAL A 136 20.94 10.58 10.89
C VAL A 136 20.87 11.28 12.24
N TYR A 137 19.82 10.95 13.00
CA TYR A 137 19.66 11.34 14.40
C TYR A 137 20.62 10.54 15.28
N VAL A 138 21.28 11.22 16.22
CA VAL A 138 22.29 10.62 17.09
C VAL A 138 21.87 10.79 18.54
N TYR A 139 21.92 9.71 19.30
CA TYR A 139 21.60 9.70 20.73
C TYR A 139 22.76 9.13 21.53
N ARG A 140 22.98 9.64 22.74
CA ARG A 140 24.02 9.19 23.67
C ARG A 140 23.45 8.87 25.04
N ALA A 141 24.11 7.96 25.75
CA ALA A 141 23.81 7.69 27.15
C ALA A 141 24.18 8.90 28.04
N SER A 142 23.30 9.25 28.98
CA SER A 142 23.54 10.32 29.98
C SER A 142 24.54 9.94 31.08
N ARG A 143 24.79 8.63 31.30
CA ARG A 143 25.72 8.11 32.32
C ARG A 143 26.59 7.00 31.74
N ASN A 144 27.90 7.06 31.98
CA ASN A 144 28.88 6.11 31.42
C ASN A 144 29.13 4.84 32.26
N ASN A 145 28.46 4.68 33.42
CA ASN A 145 28.81 3.66 34.43
C ASN A 145 27.72 2.59 34.63
N GLY A 146 26.64 2.57 33.84
CA GLY A 146 25.54 1.59 33.92
C GLY A 146 25.40 0.76 32.63
N THR A 147 24.42 -0.14 32.61
CA THR A 147 24.04 -0.86 31.38
C THR A 147 23.20 0.02 30.45
N ALA A 148 23.03 -0.36 29.19
CA ALA A 148 22.20 0.38 28.24
C ALA A 148 20.76 0.60 28.75
N ALA A 149 20.21 -0.34 29.54
CA ALA A 149 18.89 -0.24 30.16
C ALA A 149 18.80 0.77 31.32
N ASP A 150 19.93 1.13 31.94
CA ASP A 150 19.97 2.09 33.05
C ASP A 150 20.21 3.53 32.56
N ALA A 151 20.54 3.69 31.27
CA ALA A 151 20.81 4.97 30.65
C ALA A 151 19.51 5.73 30.32
N VAL A 152 19.52 7.04 30.56
CA VAL A 152 18.62 7.96 29.86
C VAL A 152 19.30 8.39 28.57
N TRP A 153 18.65 8.21 27.43
CA TRP A 153 19.16 8.52 26.11
C TRP A 153 18.84 9.96 25.75
N LEU A 154 19.88 10.73 25.45
CA LEU A 154 19.80 12.15 25.15
C LEU A 154 20.19 12.40 23.71
N VAL A 155 19.53 13.37 23.08
CA VAL A 155 19.94 13.93 21.79
C VAL A 155 21.42 14.33 21.86
N ASP A 156 22.21 13.86 20.89
CA ASP A 156 23.66 14.13 20.79
C ASP A 156 23.93 14.91 19.50
N PRO A 157 23.79 16.25 19.47
CA PRO A 157 23.98 17.08 18.28
C PRO A 157 25.46 17.46 18.05
N PRO A 158 25.87 17.85 16.83
CA PRO A 158 25.04 18.00 15.63
C PRO A 158 24.61 16.65 15.04
N PHE A 159 23.43 16.60 14.42
CA PHE A 159 23.02 15.46 13.61
C PHE A 159 23.89 15.34 12.36
N ILE A 160 23.95 14.15 11.79
CA ILE A 160 24.75 13.89 10.59
C ILE A 160 23.88 14.24 9.38
N SER A 161 24.22 15.31 8.68
CA SER A 161 23.63 15.65 7.37
C SER A 161 24.22 14.74 6.29
N LEU A 162 23.38 14.15 5.45
CA LEU A 162 23.83 13.33 4.31
C LEU A 162 24.08 14.19 3.06
N GLY A 163 23.31 15.28 2.89
CA GLY A 163 23.65 16.35 1.95
C GLY A 163 23.08 16.17 0.55
N HIS A 164 22.05 15.36 0.40
CA HIS A 164 21.23 15.24 -0.81
C HIS A 164 20.23 16.40 -0.88
N ASN A 165 19.52 16.68 0.22
CA ASN A 165 18.53 17.77 0.29
C ASN A 165 19.16 19.16 0.45
N ALA A 166 18.48 20.20 -0.07
CA ALA A 166 18.80 21.59 0.21
C ALA A 166 18.43 21.96 1.65
N HIS A 167 19.04 23.05 2.14
CA HIS A 167 18.77 23.57 3.47
C HIS A 167 18.88 22.53 4.60
N ALA A 168 19.84 21.59 4.51
CA ALA A 168 20.04 20.54 5.52
C ALA A 168 20.33 21.04 6.96
N GLN A 169 20.50 22.35 7.13
CA GLN A 169 20.66 23.03 8.43
C GLN A 169 19.35 23.59 8.99
N ALA A 170 18.28 23.59 8.19
CA ALA A 170 16.96 23.98 8.66
C ALA A 170 16.36 22.89 9.55
N PRO A 171 15.47 23.26 10.50
CA PRO A 171 14.79 22.29 11.36
C PRO A 171 14.10 21.19 10.54
N LEU A 172 13.33 21.58 9.52
CA LEU A 172 12.81 20.69 8.48
C LEU A 172 13.59 20.94 7.19
N SER A 173 14.15 19.88 6.62
CA SER A 173 14.77 19.98 5.28
C SER A 173 13.71 20.11 4.18
N THR A 174 14.11 20.65 3.03
CA THR A 174 13.27 20.67 1.83
C THR A 174 13.61 19.44 0.98
N GLN A 175 12.62 18.60 0.70
CA GLN A 175 12.78 17.44 -0.18
C GLN A 175 13.00 17.90 -1.63
N ASP A 176 14.26 17.95 -2.03
CA ASP A 176 14.65 18.29 -3.40
C ASP A 176 15.86 17.48 -3.87
N GLY A 177 16.30 16.50 -3.07
CA GLY A 177 17.65 15.94 -3.06
C GLY A 177 17.96 14.75 -3.96
N GLY A 178 16.99 14.19 -4.70
CA GLY A 178 17.21 12.97 -5.48
C GLY A 178 18.22 13.10 -6.63
N LEU A 179 18.57 11.96 -7.24
CA LEU A 179 19.53 11.83 -8.34
C LEU A 179 19.27 12.80 -9.50
N LEU A 180 18.01 13.12 -9.74
CA LEU A 180 17.57 13.97 -10.83
C LEU A 180 17.62 15.47 -10.49
N LYS A 181 17.93 15.87 -9.26
CA LYS A 181 17.87 17.27 -8.80
C LYS A 181 18.51 18.28 -9.74
N HIS A 182 19.71 17.96 -10.24
CA HIS A 182 20.51 18.83 -11.11
C HIS A 182 20.37 18.51 -12.61
N THR A 183 19.50 17.57 -12.95
CA THR A 183 19.20 17.20 -14.34
C THR A 183 18.03 18.03 -14.86
N ARG A 184 17.84 18.05 -16.19
CA ARG A 184 16.68 18.70 -16.81
C ARG A 184 15.37 17.98 -16.43
N ALA A 185 15.40 16.66 -16.28
CA ALA A 185 14.35 15.84 -15.66
C ALA A 185 13.87 16.39 -14.31
N GLY A 186 14.78 16.58 -13.35
CA GLY A 186 14.39 17.08 -12.03
C GLY A 186 13.87 18.51 -12.04
N VAL A 187 14.30 19.35 -13.00
CA VAL A 187 13.72 20.69 -13.20
C VAL A 187 12.29 20.58 -13.72
N ALA A 188 12.04 19.73 -14.72
CA ALA A 188 10.71 19.49 -15.29
C ALA A 188 9.75 18.86 -14.27
N GLY A 189 10.20 17.83 -13.53
CA GLY A 189 9.43 17.18 -12.47
C GLY A 189 9.05 18.15 -11.35
N ARG A 190 9.99 18.98 -10.87
CA ARG A 190 9.67 20.04 -9.89
C ARG A 190 8.65 21.05 -10.41
N ALA A 191 8.72 21.43 -11.68
CA ALA A 191 7.72 22.31 -12.29
C ALA A 191 6.32 21.69 -12.33
N GLN A 192 6.24 20.36 -12.36
CA GLN A 192 4.99 19.58 -12.29
C GLN A 192 4.62 19.16 -10.85
N LYS A 193 5.41 19.56 -9.85
CA LYS A 193 5.31 19.13 -8.43
C LYS A 193 5.47 17.62 -8.20
N LEU A 194 6.36 16.99 -8.94
CA LEU A 194 6.77 15.60 -8.76
C LEU A 194 8.13 15.61 -8.02
N PRO A 195 8.15 15.57 -6.68
CA PRO A 195 9.40 15.57 -5.94
C PRO A 195 10.20 14.29 -6.23
N PHE A 196 11.53 14.38 -6.18
CA PHE A 196 12.43 13.23 -6.13
C PHE A 196 13.12 13.26 -4.77
N PRO A 197 12.55 12.61 -3.76
CA PRO A 197 13.04 12.68 -2.39
C PRO A 197 14.36 11.91 -2.25
N ALA A 198 15.12 12.25 -1.21
CA ALA A 198 16.19 11.39 -0.72
C ALA A 198 15.68 10.72 0.55
N ILE A 199 15.69 9.38 0.58
CA ILE A 199 15.21 8.60 1.72
C ILE A 199 16.38 7.85 2.36
N ALA A 200 16.82 8.30 3.54
CA ALA A 200 17.78 7.59 4.37
C ALA A 200 17.09 6.36 5.01
N ALA A 201 17.37 5.17 4.49
CA ALA A 201 16.75 3.92 4.92
C ALA A 201 17.56 3.21 6.00
N GLY A 202 18.10 2.03 5.74
CA GLY A 202 18.91 1.26 6.67
C GLY A 202 20.27 1.91 6.96
N LEU A 203 20.79 1.68 8.18
CA LEU A 203 22.12 2.12 8.56
C LEU A 203 22.85 1.07 9.41
N ALA A 204 24.18 1.06 9.36
CA ALA A 204 25.01 0.18 10.18
C ALA A 204 26.39 0.79 10.45
N THR A 205 26.90 0.59 11.66
CA THR A 205 28.27 0.97 12.02
C THR A 205 29.24 -0.16 11.71
N ASN A 206 30.47 0.18 11.32
CA ASN A 206 31.54 -0.80 11.31
C ASN A 206 31.89 -1.29 12.74
N SER A 207 32.67 -2.36 12.83
CA SER A 207 32.92 -3.06 14.11
C SER A 207 33.57 -2.23 15.22
N ASP A 208 34.26 -1.14 14.88
CA ASP A 208 34.91 -0.24 15.85
C ASP A 208 34.12 1.07 16.06
N GLY A 209 33.02 1.26 15.33
CA GLY A 209 32.15 2.42 15.45
C GLY A 209 32.72 3.70 14.85
N SER A 210 33.87 3.64 14.16
CA SER A 210 34.50 4.82 13.53
C SER A 210 33.77 5.29 12.27
N MET A 211 33.06 4.38 11.59
CA MET A 211 32.32 4.65 10.37
C MET A 211 30.87 4.19 10.49
N LEU A 212 29.97 4.99 9.93
CA LEU A 212 28.56 4.68 9.73
C LEU A 212 28.28 4.61 8.23
N TYR A 213 27.51 3.62 7.79
CA TYR A 213 27.07 3.45 6.42
C TYR A 213 25.55 3.59 6.37
N VAL A 214 25.04 4.34 5.40
CA VAL A 214 23.61 4.64 5.26
C VAL A 214 23.17 4.33 3.83
N ALA A 215 22.13 3.52 3.68
CA ALA A 215 21.48 3.24 2.41
C ALA A 215 20.48 4.36 2.07
N ASN A 216 20.60 4.95 0.88
CA ASN A 216 19.79 6.08 0.45
C ASN A 216 18.85 5.64 -0.68
N MET A 217 17.68 5.14 -0.31
CA MET A 217 16.78 4.36 -1.18
C MET A 217 16.44 5.07 -2.50
N GLN A 218 15.86 6.27 -2.46
CA GLN A 218 15.48 6.97 -3.70
C GLN A 218 16.64 7.75 -4.36
N ASN A 219 17.86 7.68 -3.79
CA ASN A 219 19.06 8.28 -4.36
C ASN A 219 20.03 7.23 -4.96
N ASP A 220 19.69 5.94 -4.92
CA ASP A 220 20.50 4.80 -5.35
C ASP A 220 21.95 4.89 -4.90
N SER A 221 22.16 5.20 -3.63
CA SER A 221 23.49 5.45 -3.12
C SER A 221 23.69 4.97 -1.68
N VAL A 222 24.95 4.93 -1.28
CA VAL A 222 25.39 4.62 0.08
C VAL A 222 26.32 5.72 0.58
N SER A 223 25.91 6.40 1.65
CA SER A 223 26.74 7.37 2.34
C SER A 223 27.66 6.67 3.34
N ILE A 224 28.95 6.96 3.28
CA ILE A 224 29.96 6.56 4.26
C ILE A 224 30.28 7.79 5.11
N VAL A 225 30.07 7.68 6.42
CA VAL A 225 30.15 8.77 7.39
C VAL A 225 31.22 8.48 8.43
N ASP A 226 32.07 9.46 8.72
CA ASP A 226 32.93 9.42 9.90
C ASP A 226 32.13 9.82 11.14
N THR A 227 31.98 8.91 12.10
CA THR A 227 31.11 9.13 13.28
C THR A 227 31.68 10.13 14.28
N GLY A 228 33.01 10.32 14.28
CA GLY A 228 33.69 11.30 15.13
C GLY A 228 33.54 12.72 14.61
N ARG A 229 33.73 12.91 13.29
CA ARG A 229 33.56 14.19 12.60
C ARG A 229 32.11 14.53 12.29
N ARG A 230 31.22 13.52 12.25
CA ARG A 230 29.79 13.62 11.91
C ARG A 230 29.55 14.19 10.52
N SER A 231 30.32 13.71 9.55
CA SER A 231 30.25 14.17 8.16
C SER A 231 30.40 13.01 7.20
N VAL A 232 29.70 13.08 6.07
CA VAL A 232 29.91 12.17 4.93
C VAL A 232 31.35 12.33 4.44
N VAL A 233 32.09 11.23 4.40
CA VAL A 233 33.45 11.16 3.84
C VAL A 233 33.45 10.65 2.40
N LYS A 234 32.42 9.88 2.03
CA LYS A 234 32.26 9.36 0.67
C LYS A 234 30.80 9.02 0.39
N GLU A 235 30.36 9.34 -0.82
CA GLU A 235 29.09 8.89 -1.38
C GLU A 235 29.38 7.86 -2.47
N ILE A 236 28.79 6.66 -2.37
CA ILE A 236 28.91 5.61 -3.40
C ILE A 236 27.57 5.52 -4.12
N ARG A 237 27.52 5.97 -5.37
CA ARG A 237 26.36 5.71 -6.24
C ARG A 237 26.36 4.24 -6.65
N LEU A 238 25.20 3.61 -6.65
CA LEU A 238 24.96 2.23 -7.08
C LEU A 238 24.51 2.22 -8.54
N PHE A 239 23.60 3.13 -8.88
CA PHE A 239 23.18 3.43 -10.23
C PHE A 239 23.40 4.91 -10.56
N ALA A 240 23.67 5.25 -11.82
CA ALA A 240 23.73 6.63 -12.29
C ALA A 240 23.15 6.78 -13.71
N PRO A 241 22.58 7.95 -14.05
CA PRO A 241 22.27 8.29 -15.43
C PRO A 241 23.52 8.12 -16.30
N GLY A 242 23.47 7.20 -17.26
CA GLY A 242 24.63 6.81 -18.08
C GLY A 242 24.82 5.30 -18.14
N ASP A 243 24.36 4.57 -17.12
CA ASP A 243 24.59 3.14 -16.98
C ASP A 243 23.74 2.35 -18.00
N SER A 244 24.36 1.31 -18.60
CA SER A 244 23.70 0.49 -19.63
C SER A 244 22.72 -0.54 -19.06
N ALA A 245 22.74 -0.74 -17.75
CA ALA A 245 21.88 -1.67 -17.04
C ALA A 245 21.56 -1.12 -15.63
N PRO A 246 20.30 -1.22 -15.19
CA PRO A 246 19.88 -0.83 -13.85
C PRO A 246 20.33 -1.89 -12.84
N HIS A 247 21.03 -1.46 -11.80
CA HIS A 247 21.55 -2.32 -10.73
C HIS A 247 21.68 -1.54 -9.42
N GLY A 248 21.38 -2.17 -8.30
CA GLY A 248 21.50 -1.58 -6.97
C GLY A 248 20.51 -0.45 -6.68
N GLU A 249 19.42 -0.31 -7.41
CA GLU A 249 18.38 0.71 -7.19
C GLU A 249 17.56 0.41 -5.92
N TYR A 250 17.03 1.45 -5.26
CA TYR A 250 16.30 1.32 -3.99
C TYR A 250 17.12 0.61 -2.89
N PRO A 251 18.35 1.07 -2.58
CA PRO A 251 19.11 0.49 -1.48
C PRO A 251 18.36 0.64 -0.15
N PHE A 252 18.12 -0.46 0.53
CA PHE A 252 17.22 -0.50 1.68
C PHE A 252 17.93 -0.86 2.99
N TRP A 253 18.44 -2.09 3.13
CA TRP A 253 19.06 -2.55 4.37
C TRP A 253 20.58 -2.67 4.22
N ILE A 254 21.33 -2.49 5.32
CA ILE A 254 22.80 -2.53 5.29
C ILE A 254 23.38 -3.31 6.46
N VAL A 255 24.42 -4.11 6.20
CA VAL A 255 25.27 -4.75 7.22
C VAL A 255 26.74 -4.61 6.86
N THR A 256 27.61 -4.50 7.86
CA THR A 256 29.06 -4.33 7.64
C THR A 256 29.86 -5.55 8.09
N LYS A 257 30.74 -6.02 7.21
CA LYS A 257 31.74 -7.08 7.47
C LYS A 257 33.13 -6.45 7.60
N GLY A 258 33.95 -6.95 8.52
CA GLY A 258 35.35 -6.51 8.70
C GLY A 258 35.53 -5.28 9.61
N ARG A 259 36.75 -4.73 9.61
CA ARG A 259 37.17 -3.60 10.47
C ARG A 259 37.85 -2.49 9.66
N GLY A 260 37.75 -1.25 10.14
CA GLY A 260 38.49 -0.11 9.58
C GLY A 260 38.29 0.05 8.07
N SER A 261 39.38 0.30 7.33
CA SER A 261 39.37 0.49 5.87
C SER A 261 39.08 -0.79 5.06
N ALA A 262 39.15 -1.97 5.68
CA ALA A 262 38.81 -3.26 5.05
C ALA A 262 37.32 -3.60 5.16
N THR A 263 36.50 -2.67 5.66
CA THR A 263 35.06 -2.86 5.81
C THR A 263 34.39 -3.04 4.44
N THR A 264 33.59 -4.10 4.31
CA THR A 264 32.65 -4.29 3.20
C THR A 264 31.25 -4.07 3.75
N ALA A 265 30.48 -3.17 3.12
CA ALA A 265 29.08 -2.99 3.41
C ALA A 265 28.24 -3.78 2.40
N TYR A 266 27.41 -4.70 2.87
CA TYR A 266 26.42 -5.37 2.02
C TYR A 266 25.12 -4.61 2.13
N VAL A 267 24.51 -4.29 0.98
CA VAL A 267 23.34 -3.43 0.87
C VAL A 267 22.29 -4.14 0.03
N THR A 268 21.06 -4.30 0.52
CA THR A 268 19.99 -4.83 -0.34
C THR A 268 19.47 -3.76 -1.28
N SER A 269 19.11 -4.15 -2.50
CA SER A 269 18.44 -3.34 -3.51
C SER A 269 17.09 -3.98 -3.81
N LEU A 270 16.02 -3.35 -3.31
CA LEU A 270 14.67 -3.93 -3.33
C LEU A 270 14.19 -4.18 -4.76
N ARG A 271 14.41 -3.18 -5.61
CA ARG A 271 13.91 -3.20 -6.98
C ARG A 271 14.61 -4.25 -7.82
N ASP A 272 15.94 -4.27 -7.85
CA ASP A 272 16.67 -5.11 -8.81
C ASP A 272 16.82 -6.56 -8.34
N GLY A 273 16.42 -6.85 -7.10
CA GLY A 273 16.54 -8.18 -6.53
C GLY A 273 17.99 -8.56 -6.23
N GLU A 274 18.74 -7.60 -5.69
CA GLU A 274 20.19 -7.70 -5.53
C GLU A 274 20.67 -7.43 -4.09
N VAL A 275 21.81 -8.03 -3.76
CA VAL A 275 22.70 -7.54 -2.70
C VAL A 275 23.93 -6.92 -3.35
N VAL A 276 24.25 -5.69 -2.96
CA VAL A 276 25.45 -4.99 -3.42
C VAL A 276 26.52 -5.04 -2.33
N ALA A 277 27.64 -5.70 -2.62
CA ALA A 277 28.83 -5.66 -1.79
C ALA A 277 29.66 -4.40 -2.10
N VAL A 278 29.46 -3.36 -1.30
CA VAL A 278 30.12 -2.06 -1.40
C VAL A 278 31.42 -2.05 -0.61
N ARG A 279 32.52 -1.80 -1.33
CA ARG A 279 33.86 -1.60 -0.78
C ARG A 279 34.30 -0.18 -1.09
N ALA A 280 35.42 0.24 -0.51
CA ALA A 280 35.90 1.61 -0.65
C ALA A 280 35.96 2.08 -2.11
N ASN A 281 36.36 1.24 -3.07
CA ASN A 281 36.52 1.62 -4.48
C ASN A 281 35.87 0.64 -5.48
N SER A 282 35.00 -0.25 -5.02
CA SER A 282 34.33 -1.21 -5.90
C SER A 282 32.96 -1.59 -5.35
N ARG A 283 32.10 -2.04 -6.25
CA ARG A 283 30.79 -2.61 -5.98
C ARG A 283 30.67 -3.93 -6.74
N HIS A 284 30.08 -4.92 -6.10
CA HIS A 284 29.78 -6.22 -6.70
C HIS A 284 28.31 -6.54 -6.46
N PHE A 285 27.57 -6.81 -7.52
CA PHE A 285 26.13 -7.07 -7.50
C PHE A 285 25.90 -8.59 -7.44
N ILE A 286 25.05 -9.02 -6.53
CA ILE A 286 24.74 -10.42 -6.26
C ILE A 286 23.24 -10.59 -6.40
N HIS A 287 22.77 -11.31 -7.41
CA HIS A 287 21.35 -11.58 -7.56
C HIS A 287 20.86 -12.53 -6.46
N VAL A 288 19.77 -12.13 -5.80
CA VAL A 288 19.12 -12.86 -4.69
C VAL A 288 17.59 -12.95 -4.85
N GLY A 289 17.01 -12.29 -5.86
CA GLY A 289 15.59 -12.48 -6.22
C GLY A 289 14.62 -11.42 -5.69
N GLY A 290 13.33 -11.76 -5.62
CA GLY A 290 12.20 -10.84 -5.83
C GLY A 290 11.99 -9.61 -4.95
N GLU A 291 12.60 -9.48 -3.76
CA GLU A 291 12.50 -8.27 -2.92
C GLU A 291 13.43 -8.40 -1.67
N PRO A 292 14.74 -8.13 -1.78
CA PRO A 292 15.67 -8.40 -0.69
C PRO A 292 15.56 -7.37 0.45
N ASN A 293 15.14 -7.84 1.61
CA ASN A 293 14.85 -7.05 2.80
C ASN A 293 16.01 -7.06 3.81
N LYS A 294 15.74 -7.30 5.10
CA LYS A 294 16.77 -7.29 6.13
C LYS A 294 17.79 -8.40 5.91
N MET A 295 19.04 -8.13 6.29
CA MET A 295 20.13 -9.11 6.27
C MET A 295 20.79 -9.27 7.63
N VAL A 296 21.35 -10.46 7.89
CA VAL A 296 22.24 -10.71 9.04
C VAL A 296 23.45 -11.53 8.63
N LEU A 297 24.63 -11.18 9.17
CA LEU A 297 25.83 -11.99 9.05
C LEU A 297 25.82 -13.14 10.07
N SER A 298 26.36 -14.28 9.70
CA SER A 298 26.76 -15.31 10.67
C SER A 298 27.77 -14.74 11.67
N HIS A 299 27.83 -15.29 12.88
CA HIS A 299 28.76 -14.83 13.92
C HIS A 299 30.23 -14.86 13.49
N ASP A 300 30.59 -15.81 12.62
CA ASP A 300 31.92 -15.94 12.00
C ASP A 300 32.07 -15.12 10.70
N GLN A 301 31.03 -14.38 10.31
CA GLN A 301 30.92 -13.54 9.11
C GLN A 301 31.15 -14.28 7.78
N ARG A 302 31.12 -15.62 7.75
CA ARG A 302 31.28 -16.42 6.51
C ARG A 302 30.03 -16.43 5.63
N TYR A 303 28.85 -16.31 6.24
CA TYR A 303 27.58 -16.34 5.54
C TYR A 303 26.79 -15.07 5.82
N LEU A 304 26.06 -14.61 4.81
CA LEU A 304 25.10 -13.53 4.88
C LEU A 304 23.72 -14.13 4.55
N TYR A 305 22.76 -13.95 5.45
CA TYR A 305 21.38 -14.39 5.26
C TYR A 305 20.53 -13.19 4.87
N VAL A 306 19.76 -13.31 3.80
CA VAL A 306 18.93 -12.25 3.20
C VAL A 306 17.48 -12.73 3.18
N ALA A 307 16.55 -11.99 3.78
CA ALA A 307 15.12 -12.28 3.61
C ALA A 307 14.67 -11.75 2.26
N ASN A 308 14.00 -12.57 1.47
CA ASN A 308 13.44 -12.20 0.16
C ASN A 308 11.91 -12.21 0.20
N GLY A 309 11.32 -11.02 0.27
CA GLY A 309 9.88 -10.80 0.51
C GLY A 309 9.01 -11.50 -0.52
N ASP A 310 9.28 -11.28 -1.80
CA ASP A 310 8.42 -11.85 -2.83
C ASP A 310 8.64 -13.35 -3.11
N LEU A 311 9.80 -13.92 -2.75
CA LEU A 311 10.15 -15.33 -3.03
C LEU A 311 9.92 -16.29 -1.87
N ASP A 312 9.42 -15.81 -0.73
CA ASP A 312 9.17 -16.61 0.47
C ASP A 312 10.39 -17.45 0.90
N ALA A 313 11.58 -16.84 0.83
CA ALA A 313 12.85 -17.54 1.06
C ALA A 313 13.86 -16.72 1.87
N VAL A 314 14.85 -17.43 2.42
CA VAL A 314 16.13 -16.85 2.85
C VAL A 314 17.24 -17.27 1.90
N ASP A 315 17.92 -16.29 1.34
CA ASP A 315 19.11 -16.47 0.53
C ASP A 315 20.36 -16.46 1.39
N VAL A 316 21.28 -17.38 1.11
CA VAL A 316 22.54 -17.53 1.84
C VAL A 316 23.70 -17.23 0.90
N ILE A 317 24.40 -16.13 1.15
CA ILE A 317 25.59 -15.72 0.39
C ILE A 317 26.85 -16.12 1.17
N ASN A 318 27.81 -16.73 0.48
CA ASN A 318 29.17 -16.87 0.97
C ASN A 318 29.90 -15.53 0.78
N THR A 319 30.39 -14.96 1.88
CA THR A 319 31.00 -13.62 1.87
C THR A 319 32.49 -13.64 1.54
N ALA A 320 33.10 -14.82 1.33
CA ALA A 320 34.50 -14.93 0.94
C ALA A 320 34.72 -14.52 -0.52
N ASP A 321 33.74 -14.81 -1.36
CA ASP A 321 33.73 -14.67 -2.82
C ASP A 321 32.42 -14.06 -3.33
N ASP A 322 31.52 -13.64 -2.44
CA ASP A 322 30.29 -12.88 -2.73
C ASP A 322 29.34 -13.61 -3.70
N HIS A 323 29.08 -14.91 -3.46
CA HIS A 323 28.14 -15.69 -4.27
C HIS A 323 27.06 -16.37 -3.43
N LEU A 324 25.89 -16.54 -4.03
CA LEU A 324 24.77 -17.27 -3.48
C LEU A 324 25.06 -18.77 -3.44
N VAL A 325 24.91 -19.40 -2.27
CA VAL A 325 25.23 -20.82 -2.03
C VAL A 325 24.02 -21.68 -1.66
N ARG A 326 22.92 -21.07 -1.20
CA ARG A 326 21.74 -21.81 -0.75
C ARG A 326 20.51 -20.90 -0.71
N PHE A 327 19.36 -21.52 -0.97
CA PHE A 327 18.03 -21.00 -0.70
C PHE A 327 17.38 -21.82 0.41
N ILE A 328 16.74 -21.16 1.38
CA ILE A 328 15.92 -21.79 2.41
C ILE A 328 14.47 -21.36 2.16
N SER A 329 13.66 -22.23 1.58
CA SER A 329 12.22 -21.99 1.42
C SER A 329 11.55 -21.86 2.79
N LEU A 330 10.79 -20.79 2.99
CA LEU A 330 10.07 -20.49 4.22
C LEU A 330 8.61 -20.93 4.18
N HIS A 331 8.07 -21.17 2.99
CA HIS A 331 6.67 -21.55 2.77
C HIS A 331 6.54 -22.91 2.05
N PRO A 332 7.21 -23.99 2.49
CA PRO A 332 7.34 -25.24 1.72
C PRO A 332 6.05 -26.05 1.56
N LYS A 333 4.98 -25.68 2.26
CA LYS A 333 3.67 -26.37 2.20
C LYS A 333 2.73 -25.76 1.16
N MET A 334 3.01 -24.55 0.70
CA MET A 334 2.19 -23.81 -0.25
C MET A 334 2.97 -23.64 -1.56
N PRO A 335 2.37 -23.95 -2.73
CA PRO A 335 3.03 -23.75 -4.02
C PRO A 335 2.98 -22.28 -4.50
N TYR A 336 2.25 -21.41 -3.79
CA TYR A 336 2.07 -20.00 -4.11
C TYR A 336 2.80 -19.10 -3.12
N LEU A 337 3.21 -17.93 -3.61
CA LEU A 337 3.96 -16.91 -2.87
C LEU A 337 3.03 -16.02 -2.04
N GLY A 338 3.48 -15.54 -0.89
CA GLY A 338 2.69 -14.66 -0.02
C GLY A 338 3.14 -14.59 1.43
N ALA A 339 4.15 -15.36 1.86
CA ALA A 339 4.64 -15.31 3.24
C ALA A 339 5.35 -13.98 3.59
N ASN A 340 5.90 -13.28 2.58
CA ASN A 340 6.53 -11.95 2.69
C ASN A 340 7.58 -11.86 3.82
N PRO A 341 8.71 -12.61 3.77
CA PRO A 341 9.75 -12.49 4.77
C PRO A 341 10.48 -11.15 4.68
N ASN A 342 10.59 -10.43 5.80
CA ASN A 342 11.13 -9.06 5.81
C ASN A 342 12.17 -8.75 6.90
N SER A 343 12.28 -9.61 7.92
CA SER A 343 13.20 -9.43 9.04
C SER A 343 13.73 -10.77 9.52
N LEU A 344 14.99 -10.81 9.95
CA LEU A 344 15.60 -12.02 10.45
C LEU A 344 16.67 -11.77 11.51
N VAL A 345 16.83 -12.72 12.44
CA VAL A 345 17.88 -12.71 13.47
C VAL A 345 18.36 -14.13 13.78
N LEU A 346 19.67 -14.30 13.98
CA LEU A 346 20.25 -15.57 14.41
C LEU A 346 20.08 -15.78 15.92
N SER A 347 19.89 -17.03 16.32
CA SER A 347 20.07 -17.42 17.71
C SER A 347 21.50 -17.16 18.19
N PRO A 348 21.73 -16.96 19.51
CA PRO A 348 23.08 -16.72 20.04
C PRO A 348 24.10 -17.84 19.72
N ASP A 349 23.63 -19.08 19.56
CA ASP A 349 24.47 -20.22 19.16
C ASP A 349 24.67 -20.35 17.64
N GLY A 350 24.01 -19.51 16.83
CA GLY A 350 24.08 -19.50 15.37
C GLY A 350 23.42 -20.69 14.67
N ARG A 351 22.66 -21.53 15.39
CA ARG A 351 22.04 -22.74 14.81
C ARG A 351 20.65 -22.51 14.24
N ARG A 352 19.90 -21.55 14.79
CA ARG A 352 18.53 -21.21 14.38
C ARG A 352 18.51 -19.80 13.78
N LEU A 353 17.67 -19.62 12.77
CA LEU A 353 17.31 -18.33 12.23
C LEU A 353 15.82 -18.10 12.50
N TYR A 354 15.50 -16.96 13.10
CA TYR A 354 14.12 -16.53 13.32
C TYR A 354 13.79 -15.51 12.24
N VAL A 355 12.74 -15.75 11.46
CA VAL A 355 12.38 -14.93 10.30
C VAL A 355 10.92 -14.51 10.42
N THR A 356 10.63 -13.22 10.36
CA THR A 356 9.24 -12.72 10.33
C THR A 356 8.66 -12.98 8.95
N LEU A 357 7.47 -13.57 8.91
CA LEU A 357 6.66 -13.80 7.72
C LEU A 357 5.48 -12.83 7.80
N ALA A 358 5.59 -11.70 7.12
CA ALA A 358 4.65 -10.60 7.29
C ALA A 358 3.25 -10.96 6.78
N GLY A 359 3.18 -11.66 5.64
CA GLY A 359 1.92 -12.08 5.03
C GLY A 359 1.25 -13.23 5.78
N ASP A 360 2.02 -14.15 6.37
CA ASP A 360 1.48 -15.28 7.15
C ASP A 360 1.16 -14.92 8.61
N ASN A 361 1.44 -13.68 9.05
CA ASN A 361 1.33 -13.24 10.44
C ASN A 361 2.05 -14.19 11.42
N ALA A 362 3.27 -14.58 11.06
CA ALA A 362 4.02 -15.61 11.76
C ALA A 362 5.53 -15.31 11.87
N LEU A 363 6.19 -16.08 12.73
CA LEU A 363 7.65 -16.15 12.84
C LEU A 363 8.11 -17.56 12.50
N ALA A 364 8.83 -17.72 11.39
CA ALA A 364 9.47 -18.98 11.03
C ALA A 364 10.72 -19.21 11.88
N VAL A 365 10.92 -20.47 12.28
CA VAL A 365 12.13 -20.96 12.94
C VAL A 365 12.84 -21.89 11.95
N ALA A 366 13.96 -21.46 11.39
CA ALA A 366 14.74 -22.24 10.43
C ALA A 366 16.02 -22.81 11.04
N ASP A 367 16.35 -24.04 10.67
CA ASP A 367 17.65 -24.66 10.93
C ASP A 367 18.63 -24.23 9.83
N VAL A 368 19.64 -23.48 10.24
CA VAL A 368 20.62 -22.89 9.34
C VAL A 368 21.60 -23.95 8.81
N VAL A 369 21.91 -24.95 9.63
CA VAL A 369 22.87 -26.00 9.28
C VAL A 369 22.28 -26.86 8.17
N ASN A 370 21.05 -27.33 8.38
CA ASN A 370 20.36 -28.20 7.44
C ASN A 370 19.63 -27.45 6.32
N GLY A 371 19.42 -26.13 6.45
CA GLY A 371 18.80 -25.30 5.43
C GLY A 371 17.31 -25.58 5.25
N ARG A 372 16.55 -25.71 6.35
CA ARG A 372 15.11 -25.98 6.31
C ARG A 372 14.35 -25.29 7.44
N VAL A 373 13.09 -24.98 7.21
CA VAL A 373 12.18 -24.55 8.28
C VAL A 373 11.86 -25.73 9.21
N LEU A 374 11.89 -25.46 10.52
CA LEU A 374 11.51 -26.37 11.59
C LEU A 374 10.03 -26.21 11.97
N GLY A 375 9.52 -24.99 11.90
CA GLY A 375 8.13 -24.65 12.19
C GLY A 375 7.91 -23.13 12.26
N CYS A 376 6.68 -22.73 12.55
CA CYS A 376 6.26 -21.34 12.64
C CYS A 376 5.55 -21.05 13.95
N ILE A 377 5.62 -19.80 14.42
CA ILE A 377 4.98 -19.31 15.64
C ILE A 377 4.02 -18.17 15.24
N PRO A 378 2.74 -18.17 15.66
CA PRO A 378 1.82 -17.06 15.36
C PRO A 378 2.27 -15.74 15.97
N THR A 379 2.00 -14.62 15.29
CA THR A 379 2.35 -13.27 15.74
C THR A 379 1.15 -12.31 15.70
N GLY A 380 1.41 -11.01 15.91
CA GLY A 380 0.46 -9.95 15.58
C GLY A 380 0.38 -9.72 14.07
N TRP A 381 -0.42 -8.74 13.64
CA TRP A 381 -0.64 -8.46 12.22
C TRP A 381 0.57 -7.77 11.59
N TYR A 382 1.12 -8.39 10.54
CA TYR A 382 2.24 -7.87 9.77
C TYR A 382 3.52 -7.71 10.63
N PRO A 383 4.13 -8.81 11.11
CA PRO A 383 5.40 -8.75 11.84
C PRO A 383 6.52 -8.20 10.94
N SER A 384 7.27 -7.21 11.44
CA SER A 384 8.26 -6.44 10.67
C SER A 384 9.67 -6.44 11.28
N ALA A 385 9.77 -6.77 12.56
CA ALA A 385 11.05 -6.91 13.23
C ALA A 385 11.06 -8.05 14.24
N VAL A 386 12.18 -8.76 14.31
CA VAL A 386 12.44 -9.76 15.35
C VAL A 386 13.79 -9.50 16.02
N SER A 387 13.85 -9.76 17.32
CA SER A 387 15.05 -9.76 18.13
C SER A 387 15.04 -10.90 19.13
N VAL A 388 16.22 -11.34 19.55
CA VAL A 388 16.40 -12.44 20.51
C VAL A 388 17.15 -11.95 21.74
N SER A 389 16.76 -12.42 22.92
CA SER A 389 17.48 -12.14 24.16
C SER A 389 18.91 -12.69 24.12
N ARG A 390 19.82 -12.07 24.86
CA ARG A 390 21.24 -12.46 24.89
C ARG A 390 21.46 -13.92 25.30
N ASP A 391 20.61 -14.45 26.17
CA ASP A 391 20.64 -15.85 26.62
C ASP A 391 19.92 -16.82 25.67
N GLY A 392 19.30 -16.31 24.60
CA GLY A 392 18.60 -17.12 23.60
C GLY A 392 17.27 -17.70 24.08
N ARG A 393 16.73 -17.25 25.22
CA ARG A 393 15.51 -17.81 25.82
C ARG A 393 14.23 -17.08 25.42
N ARG A 394 14.33 -15.88 24.86
CA ARG A 394 13.16 -15.06 24.51
C ARG A 394 13.29 -14.44 23.13
N LEU A 395 12.13 -14.28 22.50
CA LEU A 395 11.94 -13.60 21.22
C LEU A 395 11.06 -12.37 21.44
N TYR A 396 11.42 -11.30 20.74
CA TYR A 396 10.71 -10.04 20.70
C TYR A 396 10.33 -9.77 19.25
N VAL A 397 9.04 -9.75 18.94
CA VAL A 397 8.52 -9.51 17.59
C VAL A 397 7.71 -8.23 17.60
N VAL A 398 8.07 -7.31 16.70
CA VAL A 398 7.35 -6.05 16.49
C VAL A 398 6.48 -6.22 15.26
N ASN A 399 5.25 -5.71 15.34
CA ASN A 399 4.29 -5.72 14.24
C ASN A 399 3.88 -4.30 13.85
N THR A 400 3.56 -4.12 12.57
CA THR A 400 3.26 -2.82 11.97
C THR A 400 1.79 -2.44 12.12
N LYS A 401 0.88 -3.42 11.98
CA LYS A 401 -0.57 -3.21 11.90
C LYS A 401 -1.34 -3.81 13.07
N SER A 402 -2.59 -3.40 13.27
CA SER A 402 -3.52 -4.07 14.18
C SER A 402 -4.95 -3.89 13.69
N PRO A 403 -5.89 -4.81 14.00
CA PRO A 403 -7.29 -4.64 13.63
C PRO A 403 -7.82 -3.27 14.04
N SER A 404 -8.32 -2.51 13.07
CA SER A 404 -8.80 -1.13 13.20
C SER A 404 -10.18 -1.06 13.87
N GLY A 405 -11.06 -2.02 13.57
CA GLY A 405 -12.44 -2.01 14.06
C GLY A 405 -13.26 -0.87 13.43
N PRO A 406 -14.40 -0.49 14.03
CA PRO A 406 -15.33 0.44 13.40
C PRO A 406 -14.81 1.87 13.35
N THR A 407 -15.12 2.56 12.27
CA THR A 407 -14.89 4.01 12.14
C THR A 407 -15.98 4.77 12.88
N ARG A 408 -15.71 5.15 14.14
CA ARG A 408 -16.70 5.80 15.01
C ARG A 408 -16.77 7.31 14.82
N TYR A 409 -17.79 7.75 14.08
CA TYR A 409 -18.29 9.12 14.15
C TYR A 409 -19.37 9.15 15.24
N LYS A 410 -19.03 9.58 16.46
CA LYS A 410 -20.01 9.63 17.57
C LYS A 410 -21.11 10.67 17.27
N VAL A 411 -22.37 10.23 17.28
CA VAL A 411 -23.58 11.08 17.16
C VAL A 411 -24.35 11.16 18.51
N ASP A 412 -23.95 10.40 19.53
CA ASP A 412 -24.79 10.10 20.71
C ASP A 412 -24.81 11.16 21.84
N ASP A 413 -24.27 12.37 21.64
CA ASP A 413 -24.32 13.41 22.69
C ASP A 413 -25.31 14.52 22.29
N GLU A 414 -26.49 14.55 22.91
CA GLU A 414 -27.52 15.59 22.71
C GLU A 414 -26.97 17.00 23.00
N ASP A 415 -25.87 17.11 23.75
CA ASP A 415 -25.22 18.37 24.09
C ASP A 415 -24.05 18.75 23.15
N ASN A 416 -23.57 17.86 22.26
CA ASN A 416 -22.47 18.18 21.34
C ASN A 416 -22.43 17.30 20.06
N PRO A 417 -23.20 17.64 19.02
CA PRO A 417 -23.41 16.78 17.85
C PRO A 417 -22.29 16.77 16.79
N LEU A 418 -21.11 17.35 17.06
CA LEU A 418 -20.01 17.32 16.09
C LEU A 418 -19.29 15.96 16.14
N PRO A 419 -19.08 15.28 14.99
CA PRO A 419 -18.32 14.03 14.92
C PRO A 419 -16.85 14.15 15.35
N LEU A 420 -16.35 15.38 15.44
CA LEU A 420 -15.03 15.76 15.93
C LEU A 420 -15.02 16.27 17.38
N ALA A 421 -16.17 16.29 18.08
CA ALA A 421 -16.31 16.89 19.41
C ALA A 421 -15.39 16.28 20.49
N HIS A 422 -14.87 15.07 20.27
CA HIS A 422 -13.91 14.40 21.17
C HIS A 422 -12.52 14.14 20.56
N GLY A 423 -12.23 14.65 19.35
CA GLY A 423 -10.96 14.36 18.66
C GLY A 423 -10.71 12.87 18.49
N VAL A 424 -11.73 12.12 18.03
CA VAL A 424 -11.60 10.69 17.74
C VAL A 424 -10.86 10.55 16.41
N ASN A 425 -9.73 9.85 16.42
CA ASN A 425 -8.98 9.59 15.20
C ASN A 425 -9.68 8.44 14.45
N GLY A 426 -10.43 8.75 13.39
CA GLY A 426 -11.26 7.80 12.63
C GLY A 426 -10.54 7.20 11.41
N TYR A 427 -9.53 7.90 10.88
CA TYR A 427 -8.76 7.44 9.72
C TYR A 427 -8.18 6.05 9.95
N VAL A 428 -8.26 5.16 8.96
CA VAL A 428 -7.82 3.76 9.09
C VAL A 428 -6.41 3.64 9.69
N TYR A 429 -5.43 4.42 9.22
CA TYR A 429 -4.08 4.39 9.78
C TYR A 429 -3.96 5.03 11.17
N ASN A 430 -4.91 5.88 11.58
CA ASN A 430 -4.99 6.27 12.98
C ASN A 430 -5.61 5.19 13.87
N LEU A 431 -6.40 4.27 13.33
CA LEU A 431 -6.99 3.16 14.08
C LEU A 431 -6.00 1.98 14.21
N GLU A 432 -5.17 1.77 13.20
CA GLU A 432 -4.09 0.79 13.24
C GLU A 432 -3.01 1.16 14.26
N LYS A 433 -2.41 0.15 14.87
CA LYS A 433 -1.39 0.30 15.93
C LYS A 433 -0.29 -0.72 15.82
N ALA A 434 0.92 -0.30 16.18
CA ALA A 434 2.06 -1.16 16.34
C ALA A 434 2.02 -1.87 17.70
N GLY A 435 2.63 -3.04 17.76
CA GLY A 435 2.71 -3.83 18.97
C GLY A 435 4.05 -4.52 19.16
N LEU A 436 4.24 -5.03 20.37
CA LEU A 436 5.37 -5.84 20.79
C LEU A 436 4.87 -7.17 21.36
N LEU A 437 5.14 -8.25 20.63
CA LEU A 437 5.03 -9.61 21.12
C LEU A 437 6.33 -10.02 21.81
N ASN A 438 6.22 -10.45 23.05
CA ASN A 438 7.30 -11.03 23.83
C ASN A 438 6.96 -12.48 24.16
N MET A 439 7.82 -13.42 23.80
CA MET A 439 7.56 -14.86 24.01
C MET A 439 8.83 -15.63 24.38
N PRO A 440 8.72 -16.72 25.17
CA PRO A 440 9.80 -17.69 25.29
C PRO A 440 10.10 -18.34 23.93
N VAL A 441 11.34 -18.78 23.73
CA VAL A 441 11.65 -19.69 22.62
C VAL A 441 10.96 -21.03 22.89
N PRO A 442 10.08 -21.52 22.00
CA PRO A 442 9.34 -22.75 22.24
C PRO A 442 10.25 -23.98 22.17
N SER A 443 9.86 -25.03 22.88
CA SER A 443 10.34 -26.39 22.66
C SER A 443 9.92 -26.90 21.28
N ASP A 444 10.53 -28.00 20.83
CA ASP A 444 10.24 -28.56 19.51
C ASP A 444 8.79 -29.09 19.41
N ASP A 445 8.23 -29.62 20.50
CA ASP A 445 6.83 -30.07 20.56
C ASP A 445 5.85 -28.88 20.50
N GLU A 446 6.12 -27.82 21.27
CA GLU A 446 5.33 -26.58 21.23
C GLU A 446 5.39 -25.95 19.83
N LEU A 447 6.57 -25.94 19.19
CA LEU A 447 6.74 -25.41 17.85
C LEU A 447 5.89 -26.18 16.81
N ALA A 448 5.77 -27.50 16.94
CA ALA A 448 4.93 -28.30 16.05
C ALA A 448 3.43 -27.96 16.21
N ASP A 449 2.96 -27.75 17.44
CA ASP A 449 1.58 -27.34 17.72
C ASP A 449 1.29 -25.93 17.19
N LEU A 450 2.21 -24.99 17.44
CA LEU A 450 2.12 -23.62 16.94
C LEU A 450 2.14 -23.56 15.41
N SER A 451 2.93 -24.42 14.77
CA SER A 451 2.97 -24.50 13.30
C SER A 451 1.64 -24.91 12.70
N ARG A 452 0.95 -25.88 13.31
CA ARG A 452 -0.41 -26.28 12.88
C ARG A 452 -1.42 -25.17 13.06
N LEU A 453 -1.26 -24.34 14.10
CA LEU A 453 -2.10 -23.17 14.31
C LEU A 453 -1.83 -22.06 13.29
N VAL A 454 -0.57 -21.84 12.89
CA VAL A 454 -0.23 -20.93 11.78
C VAL A 454 -0.87 -21.41 10.48
N ASP A 455 -0.75 -22.70 10.15
CA ASP A 455 -1.38 -23.27 8.96
C ASP A 455 -2.92 -23.04 8.97
N ALA A 456 -3.57 -23.22 10.13
CA ALA A 456 -5.01 -23.03 10.30
C ALA A 456 -5.46 -21.55 10.39
N ASN A 457 -4.54 -20.62 10.69
CA ASN A 457 -4.84 -19.19 10.67
C ASN A 457 -4.78 -18.61 9.25
N ASN A 458 -4.08 -19.29 8.34
CA ASN A 458 -3.85 -18.89 6.95
C ASN A 458 -4.48 -19.88 5.95
N ASP A 459 -5.34 -20.80 6.42
CA ASP A 459 -6.07 -21.80 5.64
C ASP A 459 -5.23 -22.64 4.65
N VAL A 460 -3.95 -22.88 4.98
CA VAL A 460 -2.98 -23.63 4.16
C VAL A 460 -3.43 -25.07 3.88
N ALA A 461 -4.20 -25.68 4.79
CA ALA A 461 -4.68 -27.06 4.64
C ALA A 461 -5.90 -27.18 3.70
N GLU A 462 -6.66 -26.10 3.48
CA GLU A 462 -7.87 -26.08 2.64
C GLU A 462 -7.59 -25.58 1.21
N ALA A 463 -6.41 -24.98 0.97
CA ALA A 463 -5.92 -24.62 -0.36
C ALA A 463 -5.73 -25.83 -1.32
N ALA A 464 -5.87 -27.06 -0.82
CA ALA A 464 -5.91 -28.27 -1.64
C ALA A 464 -7.30 -28.45 -2.26
N ASP A 465 -7.50 -27.88 -3.45
CA ASP A 465 -8.50 -28.25 -4.48
C ASP A 465 -9.83 -28.81 -3.92
N THR A 466 -10.48 -28.07 -3.00
CA THR A 466 -11.87 -28.37 -2.60
C THR A 466 -12.85 -27.75 -3.62
N ASP A 467 -12.55 -28.00 -4.89
CA ASP A 467 -13.18 -27.44 -6.10
C ASP A 467 -14.53 -28.12 -6.41
N ALA A 468 -15.38 -28.23 -5.39
CA ALA A 468 -16.73 -28.77 -5.44
C ALA A 468 -17.74 -27.64 -5.21
N GLY A 469 -17.90 -26.76 -6.22
CA GLY A 469 -18.68 -25.52 -6.07
C GLY A 469 -19.57 -25.17 -7.26
N THR A 470 -20.43 -24.17 -7.06
CA THR A 470 -21.30 -23.61 -8.11
C THR A 470 -20.47 -22.86 -9.15
N VAL A 471 -19.42 -22.17 -8.71
CA VAL A 471 -18.50 -21.40 -9.57
C VAL A 471 -17.83 -22.29 -10.62
N ARG A 472 -17.40 -23.51 -10.27
CA ARG A 472 -16.84 -24.47 -11.25
C ARG A 472 -17.83 -24.88 -12.32
N LEU A 473 -19.10 -25.09 -11.98
CA LEU A 473 -20.13 -25.32 -13.01
C LEU A 473 -20.28 -24.09 -13.90
N LEU A 474 -20.23 -22.89 -13.31
CA LEU A 474 -20.34 -21.63 -14.03
C LEU A 474 -19.14 -21.32 -14.93
N ARG A 475 -17.93 -21.84 -14.67
CA ARG A 475 -16.78 -21.79 -15.61
C ARG A 475 -17.12 -22.32 -17.01
N THR A 476 -18.10 -23.22 -17.12
CA THR A 476 -18.55 -23.73 -18.43
C THR A 476 -19.53 -22.80 -19.15
N LYS A 477 -20.09 -21.81 -18.44
CA LYS A 477 -21.17 -20.92 -18.89
C LYS A 477 -20.71 -19.46 -19.01
N ILE A 478 -19.89 -19.00 -18.08
CA ILE A 478 -19.25 -17.69 -18.09
C ILE A 478 -18.00 -17.76 -18.96
N ARG A 479 -17.86 -16.79 -19.85
CA ARG A 479 -16.73 -16.63 -20.80
C ARG A 479 -16.06 -15.28 -20.66
N HIS A 480 -16.76 -14.32 -20.08
CA HIS A 480 -16.34 -12.93 -19.97
C HIS A 480 -16.49 -12.48 -18.52
N VAL A 481 -15.45 -11.85 -17.97
CA VAL A 481 -15.51 -11.13 -16.71
C VAL A 481 -15.23 -9.66 -16.98
N ILE A 482 -16.09 -8.79 -16.49
CA ILE A 482 -15.84 -7.34 -16.45
C ILE A 482 -15.60 -6.98 -14.98
N TYR A 483 -14.40 -6.52 -14.66
CA TYR A 483 -14.02 -6.13 -13.33
C TYR A 483 -13.95 -4.60 -13.25
N VAL A 484 -14.85 -4.02 -12.47
CA VAL A 484 -15.00 -2.58 -12.32
C VAL A 484 -14.38 -2.17 -11.00
N MET A 485 -13.37 -1.31 -11.05
CA MET A 485 -12.80 -0.65 -9.89
C MET A 485 -13.42 0.73 -9.72
N LYS A 486 -13.65 1.11 -8.46
CA LYS A 486 -14.18 2.39 -8.01
C LYS A 486 -13.39 2.92 -6.81
N GLU A 487 -13.72 4.13 -6.32
CA GLU A 487 -12.98 4.86 -5.30
C GLU A 487 -13.83 5.36 -4.10
N ASN A 488 -13.14 5.60 -3.00
CA ASN A 488 -13.23 4.77 -1.79
C ASN A 488 -14.51 4.96 -0.96
N ARG A 489 -15.30 3.91 -0.74
CA ARG A 489 -16.52 3.99 0.11
C ARG A 489 -16.66 2.89 1.12
N THR A 490 -17.13 3.26 2.30
CA THR A 490 -17.61 2.28 3.28
C THR A 490 -19.03 1.81 2.98
N TYR A 491 -19.39 0.63 3.48
CA TYR A 491 -20.71 0.06 3.29
C TYR A 491 -21.81 0.99 3.85
N ASP A 492 -21.67 1.49 5.09
CA ASP A 492 -22.73 2.30 5.68
C ASP A 492 -22.87 3.69 5.04
N GLN A 493 -21.80 4.28 4.49
CA GLN A 493 -21.87 5.54 3.75
C GLN A 493 -22.88 5.50 2.61
N VAL A 494 -22.98 4.37 1.92
CA VAL A 494 -23.78 4.21 0.71
C VAL A 494 -25.01 3.35 0.97
N LEU A 495 -24.85 2.16 1.56
CA LEU A 495 -25.89 1.14 1.71
C LEU A 495 -26.40 0.98 3.16
N GLY A 496 -26.05 1.88 4.07
CA GLY A 496 -26.50 1.84 5.47
C GLY A 496 -28.04 1.87 5.63
N ASP A 497 -28.76 2.49 4.69
CA ASP A 497 -30.23 2.54 4.63
C ASP A 497 -30.86 1.36 3.88
N LEU A 498 -30.07 0.44 3.32
CA LEU A 498 -30.57 -0.76 2.66
C LEU A 498 -31.02 -1.82 3.67
N ARG A 499 -32.22 -2.37 3.47
CA ARG A 499 -32.79 -3.48 4.26
C ARG A 499 -33.09 -4.67 3.35
N PRO A 500 -32.86 -5.92 3.80
CA PRO A 500 -32.56 -6.35 5.17
C PRO A 500 -31.06 -6.47 5.52
N GLY A 501 -30.14 -5.88 4.76
CA GLY A 501 -28.70 -5.93 5.06
C GLY A 501 -28.32 -5.28 6.39
N ASN A 502 -27.17 -5.69 6.93
CA ASN A 502 -26.56 -5.16 8.15
C ASN A 502 -25.99 -3.74 7.96
N GLY A 503 -26.86 -2.75 7.78
CA GLY A 503 -26.50 -1.34 7.60
C GLY A 503 -26.96 -0.43 8.74
N ASP A 504 -26.20 0.62 9.03
CA ASP A 504 -26.59 1.71 9.92
C ASP A 504 -27.05 2.95 9.13
N ALA A 505 -28.36 3.19 9.13
CA ALA A 505 -28.95 4.32 8.41
C ALA A 505 -28.55 5.70 8.97
N SER A 506 -28.00 5.77 10.19
CA SER A 506 -27.52 7.02 10.78
C SER A 506 -26.18 7.48 10.20
N LEU A 507 -25.43 6.57 9.58
CA LEU A 507 -24.12 6.82 8.98
C LEU A 507 -24.17 7.11 7.47
N VAL A 508 -25.36 7.03 6.87
CA VAL A 508 -25.57 7.20 5.43
C VAL A 508 -25.28 8.64 5.00
N GLN A 509 -24.33 8.80 4.08
CA GLN A 509 -24.05 10.06 3.37
C GLN A 509 -24.69 10.08 1.99
N PHE A 510 -24.73 8.93 1.30
CA PHE A 510 -25.11 8.82 -0.10
C PHE A 510 -26.17 7.74 -0.32
N GLY A 511 -27.32 7.88 0.35
CA GLY A 511 -28.40 6.89 0.31
C GLY A 511 -29.15 6.79 -1.02
N ALA A 512 -30.21 5.97 -1.04
CA ALA A 512 -30.89 5.46 -2.24
C ALA A 512 -31.39 6.49 -3.27
N ARG A 513 -31.54 7.76 -2.90
CA ARG A 513 -31.93 8.81 -3.85
C ARG A 513 -30.76 9.34 -4.68
N LEU A 514 -29.56 9.34 -4.12
CA LEU A 514 -28.32 9.73 -4.80
C LEU A 514 -27.68 8.55 -5.53
N THR A 515 -27.73 7.37 -4.92
CA THR A 515 -27.11 6.13 -5.45
C THR A 515 -28.15 5.04 -5.76
N PRO A 516 -29.21 5.35 -6.55
CA PRO A 516 -30.28 4.40 -6.81
C PRO A 516 -29.80 3.11 -7.52
N ASN A 517 -28.69 3.15 -8.27
CA ASN A 517 -28.19 1.95 -8.94
C ASN A 517 -27.44 1.04 -7.98
N ASN A 518 -26.57 1.54 -7.10
CA ASN A 518 -25.94 0.74 -6.05
C ASN A 518 -27.00 0.01 -5.20
N HIS A 519 -28.03 0.74 -4.77
CA HIS A 519 -29.13 0.17 -3.99
C HIS A 519 -29.92 -0.86 -4.78
N LYS A 520 -30.24 -0.56 -6.04
CA LYS A 520 -31.02 -1.46 -6.90
C LYS A 520 -30.23 -2.70 -7.29
N LEU A 521 -28.93 -2.58 -7.55
CA LEU A 521 -28.04 -3.70 -7.85
C LEU A 521 -27.97 -4.64 -6.65
N ALA A 522 -27.68 -4.12 -5.45
CA ALA A 522 -27.66 -4.91 -4.22
C ALA A 522 -29.03 -5.56 -3.92
N ALA A 523 -30.14 -4.85 -4.13
CA ALA A 523 -31.49 -5.35 -3.86
C ALA A 523 -31.99 -6.36 -4.91
N ASP A 524 -31.71 -6.15 -6.19
CA ASP A 524 -32.17 -7.05 -7.25
C ASP A 524 -31.31 -8.31 -7.35
N PHE A 525 -30.00 -8.19 -7.12
CA PHE A 525 -29.05 -9.30 -7.12
C PHE A 525 -28.80 -9.77 -5.68
N VAL A 526 -27.57 -9.63 -5.20
CA VAL A 526 -27.17 -10.01 -3.85
C VAL A 526 -26.76 -8.76 -3.08
N THR A 527 -27.27 -8.64 -1.86
CA THR A 527 -26.76 -7.68 -0.88
C THR A 527 -25.60 -8.34 -0.13
N LEU A 528 -24.39 -7.82 -0.33
CA LEU A 528 -23.18 -8.22 0.38
C LEU A 528 -22.97 -7.28 1.58
N ASP A 529 -23.44 -7.65 2.77
CA ASP A 529 -23.40 -6.79 3.96
C ASP A 529 -22.20 -7.04 4.89
N ASN A 530 -21.30 -7.94 4.46
CA ASN A 530 -20.12 -8.40 5.18
C ASN A 530 -18.91 -8.56 4.22
N PHE A 531 -18.75 -7.62 3.29
CA PHE A 531 -17.64 -7.56 2.33
C PHE A 531 -16.60 -6.50 2.73
N TYR A 532 -15.33 -6.84 2.65
CA TYR A 532 -14.21 -6.02 3.13
C TYR A 532 -13.19 -5.77 2.03
N ALA A 533 -12.78 -4.52 1.86
CA ALA A 533 -11.59 -4.20 1.08
C ALA A 533 -10.36 -4.76 1.81
N SER A 534 -9.48 -5.47 1.10
CA SER A 534 -8.25 -6.01 1.71
C SER A 534 -7.14 -4.95 1.87
N GLY A 535 -7.20 -3.85 1.12
CA GLY A 535 -6.31 -2.70 1.29
C GLY A 535 -6.84 -1.70 2.30
N ASP A 536 -5.93 -0.93 2.90
CA ASP A 536 -6.28 0.10 3.88
C ASP A 536 -6.61 1.42 3.17
N VAL A 537 -5.83 1.75 2.12
CA VAL A 537 -5.93 2.98 1.30
C VAL A 537 -5.52 2.66 -0.14
N SER A 538 -5.73 3.56 -1.11
CA SER A 538 -5.49 3.26 -2.53
C SER A 538 -4.04 2.84 -2.82
N GLY A 539 -3.11 3.32 -2.00
CA GLY A 539 -1.70 2.94 -2.03
C GLY A 539 -1.46 1.42 -2.00
N ASP A 540 -2.14 0.68 -1.13
CA ASP A 540 -2.07 -0.78 -1.10
C ASP A 540 -3.35 -1.45 -1.65
N GLY A 541 -4.48 -0.75 -1.69
CA GLY A 541 -5.76 -1.17 -2.29
C GLY A 541 -5.63 -1.60 -3.74
N TRP A 542 -4.88 -0.87 -4.56
CA TRP A 542 -4.59 -1.25 -5.95
C TRP A 542 -3.81 -2.58 -6.03
N SER A 543 -2.86 -2.79 -5.11
CA SER A 543 -2.09 -4.04 -5.05
C SER A 543 -3.00 -5.21 -4.69
N TRP A 544 -3.86 -5.06 -3.67
CA TRP A 544 -4.83 -6.08 -3.31
C TRP A 544 -5.84 -6.35 -4.42
N THR A 545 -6.31 -5.30 -5.10
CA THR A 545 -7.35 -5.37 -6.14
C THR A 545 -6.85 -6.08 -7.40
N PHE A 546 -5.57 -5.95 -7.75
CA PHE A 546 -5.05 -6.49 -9.02
C PHE A 546 -3.99 -7.58 -8.86
N GLN A 547 -3.37 -7.73 -7.69
CA GLN A 547 -2.30 -8.71 -7.43
C GLN A 547 -2.63 -9.70 -6.31
N GLY A 548 -3.74 -9.51 -5.58
CA GLY A 548 -4.14 -10.39 -4.47
C GLY A 548 -3.30 -10.25 -3.20
N ARG A 549 -2.26 -9.41 -3.21
CA ARG A 549 -1.43 -9.03 -2.05
C ARG A 549 -0.69 -7.72 -2.29
N ALA A 550 -0.25 -7.06 -1.23
CA ALA A 550 0.78 -6.03 -1.28
C ALA A 550 2.15 -6.64 -0.94
N ASN A 551 3.21 -6.24 -1.65
CA ASN A 551 4.57 -6.61 -1.30
C ASN A 551 5.09 -5.79 -0.10
N ASP A 552 6.27 -6.13 0.41
CA ASP A 552 6.75 -5.53 1.65
C ASP A 552 7.18 -4.07 1.50
N PHE A 553 7.60 -3.66 0.30
CA PHE A 553 7.84 -2.27 -0.06
C PHE A 553 6.57 -1.44 0.11
N ASN A 554 5.44 -1.85 -0.48
CA ASN A 554 4.17 -1.12 -0.36
C ASN A 554 3.70 -1.06 1.10
N ALA A 555 3.70 -2.20 1.79
CA ALA A 555 3.24 -2.27 3.17
C ALA A 555 4.03 -1.39 4.15
N LYS A 556 5.29 -1.03 3.82
CA LYS A 556 6.13 -0.12 4.62
C LYS A 556 6.09 1.33 4.13
N SER A 557 6.04 1.55 2.82
CA SER A 557 6.13 2.89 2.25
C SER A 557 4.80 3.63 2.29
N VAL A 558 3.67 2.94 2.07
CA VAL A 558 2.34 3.57 1.95
C VAL A 558 1.89 4.22 3.26
N PRO A 559 1.86 3.55 4.44
CA PRO A 559 1.43 4.20 5.67
C PRO A 559 2.32 5.40 6.02
N PHE A 560 3.62 5.26 5.78
CA PHE A 560 4.59 6.33 5.99
C PHE A 560 4.35 7.53 5.06
N ASP A 561 4.08 7.30 3.78
CA ASP A 561 3.85 8.39 2.82
C ASP A 561 2.57 9.17 3.14
N TYR A 562 1.48 8.46 3.43
CA TYR A 562 0.23 9.06 3.92
C TYR A 562 0.43 9.81 5.25
N GLY A 563 1.45 9.45 6.03
CA GLY A 563 1.91 10.13 7.24
C GLY A 563 2.78 11.38 7.01
N ASN A 564 2.87 11.89 5.77
CA ASN A 564 3.79 12.93 5.29
C ASN A 564 5.24 12.46 5.10
N GLY A 565 5.42 11.20 4.72
CA GLY A 565 6.71 10.58 4.43
C GLY A 565 7.40 11.10 3.17
N GLY A 566 6.60 11.59 2.21
CA GLY A 566 7.08 12.23 0.99
C GLY A 566 7.86 11.28 0.10
N PHE A 567 7.34 10.09 -0.12
CA PHE A 567 7.68 9.22 -1.24
C PHE A 567 7.07 9.74 -2.55
N THR A 568 7.41 9.07 -3.66
CA THR A 568 6.66 9.22 -4.92
C THR A 568 5.52 8.21 -4.97
N THR A 569 4.57 8.35 -5.91
CA THR A 569 3.43 7.43 -6.05
C THR A 569 3.86 6.15 -6.77
N GLU A 570 4.53 5.26 -6.04
CA GLU A 570 5.17 4.06 -6.61
C GLU A 570 4.13 2.99 -7.00
N TRP A 571 3.03 2.88 -6.26
CA TRP A 571 2.02 1.82 -6.37
C TRP A 571 1.15 1.86 -7.63
N GLN A 572 1.18 2.97 -8.39
CA GLN A 572 0.48 3.10 -9.67
C GLN A 572 1.34 2.65 -10.86
N GLY A 573 2.46 1.95 -10.62
CA GLY A 573 3.34 1.43 -11.68
C GLY A 573 4.20 2.49 -12.35
N GLU A 574 4.34 3.66 -11.73
CA GLU A 574 5.30 4.70 -12.12
C GLU A 574 6.31 4.94 -11.00
N PRO A 575 7.20 3.98 -10.69
CA PRO A 575 8.22 4.18 -9.68
C PRO A 575 9.04 5.44 -9.95
N ARG A 576 9.19 6.31 -8.94
CA ARG A 576 9.71 7.68 -9.04
C ARG A 576 8.98 8.59 -10.03
N ASN A 577 7.70 8.35 -10.31
CA ASN A 577 6.95 8.99 -11.38
C ASN A 577 7.59 8.79 -12.76
N ILE A 578 8.24 7.64 -12.97
CA ILE A 578 8.79 7.26 -14.28
C ILE A 578 7.95 6.12 -14.84
N ASN A 579 7.34 6.35 -16.00
CA ASN A 579 6.56 5.35 -16.70
C ASN A 579 7.47 4.23 -17.24
N MET A 580 7.29 3.04 -16.70
CA MET A 580 8.12 1.86 -16.94
C MET A 580 7.87 1.19 -18.29
N SER A 581 6.70 1.43 -18.87
CA SER A 581 6.32 0.90 -20.17
C SER A 581 6.98 1.63 -21.35
N LEU A 582 7.65 2.76 -21.09
CA LEU A 582 8.28 3.54 -22.14
C LEU A 582 9.50 2.83 -22.72
N PRO A 583 9.82 3.03 -24.02
CA PRO A 583 10.58 2.08 -24.81
C PRO A 583 11.94 1.59 -24.28
N ILE A 584 12.01 0.27 -24.10
CA ILE A 584 13.03 -0.62 -24.69
C ILE A 584 12.71 -0.91 -26.18
N PHE A 585 11.73 -0.23 -26.79
CA PHE A 585 11.50 -0.31 -28.23
C PHE A 585 12.61 0.41 -28.99
N GLY A 586 13.37 -0.34 -29.80
CA GLY A 586 14.34 0.17 -30.77
C GLY A 586 13.76 1.04 -31.88
N ASP A 587 12.47 1.39 -31.81
CA ASP A 587 11.83 2.37 -32.69
C ASP A 587 11.45 3.62 -31.88
N LYS A 588 11.99 4.75 -32.32
CA LYS A 588 11.70 6.10 -31.83
C LYS A 588 10.23 6.45 -32.05
N THR A 589 9.35 6.02 -31.16
CA THR A 589 7.99 6.57 -31.13
C THR A 589 8.06 8.04 -30.69
N PRO A 590 7.22 8.95 -31.23
CA PRO A 590 7.22 10.34 -30.80
C PRO A 590 7.01 10.51 -29.30
N TYR A 591 6.37 9.55 -28.62
CA TYR A 591 6.14 9.54 -27.17
C TYR A 591 7.35 9.08 -26.38
N GLY A 592 8.02 7.99 -26.82
CA GLY A 592 9.27 7.53 -26.23
C GLY A 592 10.36 8.58 -26.31
N GLU A 593 10.54 9.19 -27.49
CA GLU A 593 11.49 10.30 -27.69
C GLU A 593 11.06 11.53 -26.89
N ARG A 594 9.76 11.80 -26.68
CA ARG A 594 9.26 12.95 -25.89
C ARG A 594 9.40 12.82 -24.40
N ILE A 595 9.23 11.63 -23.82
CA ILE A 595 9.36 11.43 -22.38
C ILE A 595 10.84 11.27 -22.01
N THR A 596 11.60 10.52 -22.81
CA THR A 596 13.07 10.54 -22.70
C THR A 596 13.63 11.93 -22.94
N THR A 597 13.04 12.78 -23.81
CA THR A 597 13.44 14.20 -23.93
C THR A 597 12.83 15.14 -22.89
N LEU A 598 11.73 14.79 -22.22
CA LEU A 598 11.24 15.54 -21.06
C LEU A 598 12.25 15.44 -19.91
N PHE A 599 12.76 14.23 -19.73
CA PHE A 599 13.71 13.88 -18.68
C PHE A 599 15.17 14.10 -19.14
N ASP A 600 15.45 14.04 -20.44
CA ASP A 600 16.74 14.33 -21.07
C ASP A 600 16.60 14.91 -22.50
N PRO A 601 16.38 16.23 -22.65
CA PRO A 601 16.16 16.88 -23.94
C PRO A 601 17.40 16.98 -24.84
N SER A 602 18.51 16.31 -24.48
CA SER A 602 19.62 16.09 -25.41
C SER A 602 19.32 15.00 -26.45
N GLY A 603 18.37 14.10 -26.17
CA GLY A 603 18.12 12.91 -26.98
C GLY A 603 19.10 11.77 -26.71
N ASP A 604 20.03 11.94 -25.76
CA ASP A 604 21.04 10.96 -25.34
C ASP A 604 20.61 10.17 -24.08
N SER A 605 19.29 10.07 -23.81
CA SER A 605 18.79 9.59 -22.50
C SER A 605 19.32 8.22 -22.12
N THR A 606 20.01 8.20 -20.97
CA THR A 606 20.62 7.05 -20.31
C THR A 606 19.96 6.76 -18.95
N ILE A 607 18.71 7.21 -18.78
CA ILE A 607 17.88 6.86 -17.62
C ILE A 607 17.05 5.65 -18.04
N LEU A 608 17.58 4.45 -17.84
CA LEU A 608 16.81 3.21 -17.86
C LEU A 608 16.49 2.88 -16.40
N PRO A 609 15.34 3.30 -15.87
CA PRO A 609 15.00 3.08 -14.47
C PRO A 609 14.67 1.60 -14.21
N GLY A 610 15.35 0.62 -14.81
CA GLY A 610 14.84 -0.75 -14.80
C GLY A 610 13.58 -0.93 -15.65
N THR A 611 13.13 -2.17 -15.73
CA THR A 611 11.78 -2.53 -16.18
C THR A 611 10.91 -3.01 -15.04
N LYS A 612 11.47 -3.19 -13.85
CA LYS A 612 10.74 -3.73 -12.71
C LYS A 612 9.97 -2.62 -11.99
N ASP A 613 8.69 -2.85 -11.81
CA ASP A 613 7.86 -2.12 -10.86
C ASP A 613 8.20 -2.59 -9.43
N VAL A 614 8.63 -1.67 -8.57
CA VAL A 614 9.01 -1.99 -7.18
C VAL A 614 7.80 -2.32 -6.31
N ALA A 615 6.60 -1.91 -6.72
CA ALA A 615 5.33 -2.17 -6.04
C ALA A 615 4.64 -3.46 -6.56
N ALA A 616 5.19 -4.06 -7.61
CA ALA A 616 4.66 -5.29 -8.16
C ALA A 616 5.29 -6.52 -7.49
N THR A 617 4.47 -7.54 -7.31
CA THR A 617 4.87 -8.86 -6.80
C THR A 617 5.66 -9.63 -7.86
N GLU A 618 6.43 -10.64 -7.43
CA GLU A 618 7.15 -11.54 -8.36
C GLU A 618 6.21 -12.09 -9.44
N GLY A 619 6.71 -12.23 -10.67
CA GLY A 619 5.96 -12.72 -11.82
C GLY A 619 5.17 -11.67 -12.60
N ALA A 620 5.21 -10.40 -12.17
CA ALA A 620 4.64 -9.29 -12.92
C ALA A 620 5.26 -9.18 -14.33
N GLY A 621 4.41 -9.22 -15.35
CA GLY A 621 4.83 -9.21 -16.76
C GLY A 621 5.50 -10.50 -17.26
N ASP A 622 5.67 -11.53 -16.42
CA ASP A 622 6.19 -12.83 -16.84
C ASP A 622 5.06 -13.75 -17.33
N LEU A 623 5.10 -14.08 -18.62
CA LEU A 623 4.11 -14.91 -19.30
C LEU A 623 4.56 -16.38 -19.47
N HIS A 624 5.69 -16.77 -18.87
CA HIS A 624 6.08 -18.18 -18.80
C HIS A 624 5.04 -19.00 -18.00
N ALA A 625 4.82 -20.26 -18.40
CA ALA A 625 3.76 -21.10 -17.82
C ALA A 625 4.02 -21.50 -16.35
N ASP A 626 5.28 -21.48 -15.93
CA ASP A 626 5.75 -21.74 -14.57
C ASP A 626 5.85 -20.47 -13.71
N ALA A 627 5.70 -19.27 -14.29
CA ALA A 627 5.61 -18.03 -13.52
C ALA A 627 4.36 -18.02 -12.63
N ARG A 628 4.47 -17.39 -11.46
CA ARG A 628 3.41 -17.23 -10.44
C ARG A 628 3.46 -15.80 -9.93
N GLY A 629 2.34 -15.30 -9.40
CA GLY A 629 2.23 -13.90 -8.98
C GLY A 629 1.99 -12.92 -10.13
N GLY A 630 2.37 -11.66 -9.92
CA GLY A 630 2.08 -10.56 -10.81
C GLY A 630 0.63 -10.09 -10.70
N PHE A 631 0.11 -9.55 -11.80
CA PHE A 631 -1.25 -9.03 -11.85
C PHE A 631 -2.24 -10.05 -12.40
N ILE A 632 -3.53 -9.85 -12.11
CA ILE A 632 -4.62 -10.70 -12.63
C ILE A 632 -4.60 -10.81 -14.16
N TRP A 633 -4.24 -9.74 -14.88
CA TRP A 633 -4.10 -9.80 -16.33
C TRP A 633 -2.93 -10.68 -16.79
N ASP A 634 -1.86 -10.81 -16.01
CA ASP A 634 -0.77 -11.74 -16.31
C ASP A 634 -1.27 -13.19 -16.21
N ALA A 635 -2.06 -13.51 -15.17
CA ALA A 635 -2.68 -14.83 -15.02
C ALA A 635 -3.65 -15.17 -16.17
N VAL A 636 -4.45 -14.18 -16.61
CA VAL A 636 -5.34 -14.31 -17.78
C VAL A 636 -4.53 -14.60 -19.05
N LEU A 637 -3.45 -13.85 -19.29
CA LEU A 637 -2.60 -14.04 -20.46
C LEU A 637 -1.85 -15.37 -20.44
N ARG A 638 -1.34 -15.81 -19.27
CA ARG A 638 -0.72 -17.14 -19.08
C ARG A 638 -1.70 -18.28 -19.37
N ALA A 639 -2.99 -18.09 -19.07
CA ALA A 639 -4.05 -19.04 -19.40
C ALA A 639 -4.43 -19.04 -20.91
N GLY A 640 -3.82 -18.18 -21.73
CA GLY A 640 -4.12 -18.05 -23.15
C GLY A 640 -5.44 -17.33 -23.46
N LEU A 641 -5.96 -16.56 -22.49
CA LEU A 641 -7.19 -15.79 -22.60
C LEU A 641 -6.92 -14.34 -23.07
N THR A 642 -7.98 -13.63 -23.45
CA THR A 642 -7.89 -12.24 -23.93
C THR A 642 -8.25 -11.24 -22.84
N HIS A 643 -7.50 -10.13 -22.79
CA HIS A 643 -7.70 -9.03 -21.84
C HIS A 643 -7.84 -7.69 -22.55
N ARG A 644 -8.74 -6.83 -22.06
CA ARG A 644 -8.89 -5.43 -22.48
C ARG A 644 -8.96 -4.50 -21.26
N HIS A 645 -8.32 -3.34 -21.37
CA HIS A 645 -8.01 -2.49 -20.24
C HIS A 645 -8.51 -1.05 -20.44
N TYR A 646 -9.19 -0.49 -19.42
CA TYR A 646 -9.80 0.84 -19.45
C TYR A 646 -9.48 1.64 -18.16
N GLY A 647 -8.50 2.54 -18.23
CA GLY A 647 -8.29 3.64 -17.27
C GLY A 647 -7.33 3.41 -16.09
N ILE A 648 -7.14 2.16 -15.62
CA ILE A 648 -6.23 1.82 -14.51
C ILE A 648 -4.75 1.84 -14.96
N TYR A 649 -3.78 2.03 -14.07
CA TYR A 649 -2.33 1.96 -14.44
C TYR A 649 -2.00 2.80 -15.70
N THR A 650 -2.53 4.03 -15.75
CA THR A 650 -2.26 5.00 -16.82
C THR A 650 -1.56 6.24 -16.27
N SER A 651 -0.69 6.84 -17.08
CA SER A 651 0.17 7.95 -16.65
C SER A 651 -0.62 9.24 -16.44
N LEU A 652 -0.61 9.76 -15.21
CA LEU A 652 -1.31 10.99 -14.84
C LEU A 652 -0.53 12.27 -15.19
N LEU A 653 0.75 12.12 -15.58
CA LEU A 653 1.66 13.21 -15.95
C LEU A 653 1.13 14.11 -17.08
N PHE A 654 0.19 13.60 -17.87
CA PHE A 654 -0.33 14.26 -19.05
C PHE A 654 -1.67 14.97 -18.84
N TYR A 655 -2.22 14.98 -17.62
CA TYR A 655 -3.54 15.53 -17.36
C TYR A 655 -3.53 16.97 -16.83
N ASP A 656 -2.38 17.51 -16.41
CA ASP A 656 -2.28 18.92 -16.01
C ASP A 656 -2.32 19.85 -17.23
N PRO A 657 -3.28 20.80 -17.35
CA PRO A 657 -3.35 21.76 -18.46
C PRO A 657 -2.12 22.68 -18.60
N LYS A 658 -1.29 22.77 -17.56
CA LYS A 658 -0.02 23.52 -17.56
C LYS A 658 1.16 22.65 -17.97
N ALA A 659 1.00 21.33 -18.04
CA ALA A 659 2.04 20.45 -18.49
C ALA A 659 2.32 20.67 -19.99
N PRO A 660 3.60 20.61 -20.41
CA PRO A 660 3.99 20.84 -21.80
C PRO A 660 3.38 19.85 -22.80
N TYR A 661 2.84 18.71 -22.34
CA TYR A 661 2.25 17.65 -23.17
C TYR A 661 0.84 17.28 -22.70
N TYR A 662 0.09 18.25 -22.18
CA TYR A 662 -1.29 18.07 -21.76
C TYR A 662 -2.15 17.36 -22.81
N LEU A 663 -2.84 16.29 -22.41
CA LEU A 663 -3.88 15.62 -23.18
C LEU A 663 -5.22 16.30 -22.88
N PRO A 664 -5.79 17.08 -23.83
CA PRO A 664 -7.03 17.79 -23.58
C PRO A 664 -8.20 16.83 -23.39
N ILE A 665 -9.02 17.12 -22.39
CA ILE A 665 -10.27 16.41 -22.15
C ILE A 665 -11.15 16.45 -23.41
N SER A 666 -11.62 15.28 -23.84
CA SER A 666 -12.52 15.11 -24.97
C SER A 666 -13.70 14.22 -24.59
N ARG A 667 -14.90 14.59 -25.04
CA ARG A 667 -16.10 13.72 -24.94
C ARG A 667 -16.13 12.65 -26.03
N THR A 668 -15.46 12.91 -27.15
CA THR A 668 -15.46 12.00 -28.32
C THR A 668 -14.02 11.73 -28.77
N PRO A 669 -13.17 11.17 -27.89
CA PRO A 669 -11.74 11.00 -28.14
C PRO A 669 -11.46 10.09 -29.34
N PHE A 670 -12.17 8.97 -29.47
CA PHE A 670 -12.03 8.07 -30.63
C PHE A 670 -12.32 8.77 -31.97
N ALA A 671 -13.47 9.46 -32.06
CA ALA A 671 -13.89 10.14 -33.29
C ALA A 671 -12.95 11.30 -33.68
N SER A 672 -12.29 11.91 -32.70
CA SER A 672 -11.31 12.99 -32.91
C SER A 672 -9.87 12.50 -33.00
N HIS A 673 -9.63 11.18 -32.87
CA HIS A 673 -8.30 10.58 -32.78
C HIS A 673 -7.42 11.20 -31.68
N LEU A 674 -8.02 11.57 -30.54
CA LEU A 674 -7.32 12.18 -29.41
C LEU A 674 -7.04 11.14 -28.34
N VAL A 675 -5.76 10.78 -28.18
CA VAL A 675 -5.29 9.93 -27.09
C VAL A 675 -5.65 10.57 -25.74
N GLN A 676 -6.18 9.76 -24.84
CA GLN A 676 -6.57 10.09 -23.47
C GLN A 676 -5.83 9.24 -22.43
N ALA A 677 -5.27 8.08 -22.79
CA ALA A 677 -4.56 7.20 -21.86
C ALA A 677 -3.22 6.72 -22.43
N ILE A 678 -2.23 6.61 -21.54
CA ILE A 678 -0.92 6.04 -21.80
C ILE A 678 -0.69 5.00 -20.70
N PRO A 679 -0.61 3.69 -21.01
CA PRO A 679 -0.34 2.67 -20.01
C PRO A 679 1.02 2.88 -19.35
N VAL A 680 1.18 2.41 -18.12
CA VAL A 680 2.45 2.52 -17.35
C VAL A 680 3.17 1.18 -17.18
N GLN A 681 2.48 0.08 -17.50
CA GLN A 681 3.04 -1.27 -17.55
C GLN A 681 3.22 -1.78 -18.99
N THR A 682 4.21 -2.63 -19.22
CA THR A 682 4.60 -3.06 -20.58
C THR A 682 3.56 -4.00 -21.20
N GLU A 683 2.99 -4.89 -20.42
CA GLU A 683 2.00 -5.89 -20.82
C GLU A 683 0.64 -5.28 -21.21
N LEU A 684 0.34 -4.07 -20.72
CA LEU A 684 -0.87 -3.32 -21.06
C LEU A 684 -0.77 -2.63 -22.43
N TRP A 685 0.42 -2.55 -23.05
CA TRP A 685 0.56 -2.04 -24.41
C TRP A 685 -0.24 -2.89 -25.42
N GLY A 686 -0.97 -2.20 -26.30
CA GLY A 686 -1.86 -2.83 -27.28
C GLY A 686 -3.14 -3.43 -26.67
N ARG A 687 -3.29 -3.39 -25.33
CA ARG A 687 -4.47 -3.90 -24.59
C ARG A 687 -5.23 -2.81 -23.86
N THR A 688 -4.64 -1.63 -23.66
CA THR A 688 -5.35 -0.42 -23.20
C THR A 688 -6.14 0.27 -24.32
N ASP A 689 -7.38 0.69 -24.04
CA ASP A 689 -8.04 1.68 -24.90
C ASP A 689 -7.43 3.05 -24.65
N VAL A 690 -6.58 3.48 -25.59
CA VAL A 690 -5.89 4.78 -25.53
C VAL A 690 -6.84 5.97 -25.61
N TYR A 691 -8.13 5.77 -25.94
CA TYR A 691 -9.15 6.81 -25.97
C TYR A 691 -9.94 6.91 -24.65
N TYR A 692 -9.83 5.91 -23.77
CA TYR A 692 -10.45 5.93 -22.46
C TYR A 692 -9.56 6.69 -21.47
N ARG A 693 -10.02 7.82 -20.94
CA ARG A 693 -9.25 8.59 -19.95
C ARG A 693 -9.29 7.90 -18.59
N GLY A 694 -8.13 7.70 -17.96
CA GLY A 694 -8.01 7.15 -16.61
C GLY A 694 -8.45 8.13 -15.53
N TRP A 695 -7.83 8.06 -14.34
CA TRP A 695 -8.17 8.92 -13.21
C TRP A 695 -8.03 10.41 -13.56
N ASP A 696 -9.17 11.12 -13.57
CA ASP A 696 -9.25 12.58 -13.74
C ASP A 696 -10.65 13.04 -13.32
N LEU A 697 -10.72 13.72 -12.17
CA LEU A 697 -11.97 14.18 -11.58
C LEU A 697 -12.57 15.41 -12.29
N ASP A 698 -11.85 15.98 -13.27
CA ASP A 698 -12.47 16.93 -14.19
C ASP A 698 -13.36 16.26 -15.24
N VAL A 699 -13.20 14.94 -15.46
CA VAL A 699 -13.94 14.17 -16.46
C VAL A 699 -15.07 13.37 -15.82
N PRO A 700 -16.34 13.59 -16.25
CA PRO A 700 -17.45 12.79 -15.79
C PRO A 700 -17.32 11.33 -16.18
N ASP A 701 -17.74 10.42 -15.30
CA ASP A 701 -17.79 8.99 -15.60
C ASP A 701 -18.74 8.66 -16.76
N GLN A 702 -19.68 9.55 -17.07
CA GLN A 702 -20.47 9.46 -18.30
C GLN A 702 -19.59 9.39 -19.56
N TYR A 703 -18.50 10.16 -19.63
CA TYR A 703 -17.63 10.18 -20.81
C TYR A 703 -16.85 8.86 -20.91
N ARG A 704 -16.40 8.34 -19.76
CA ARG A 704 -15.75 7.03 -19.65
C ARG A 704 -16.67 5.92 -20.10
N PHE A 705 -17.90 5.88 -19.58
CA PHE A 705 -18.93 4.94 -20.00
C PHE A 705 -19.24 5.05 -21.50
N GLU A 706 -19.41 6.26 -22.04
CA GLU A 706 -19.68 6.47 -23.48
C GLU A 706 -18.55 5.90 -24.36
N GLU A 707 -17.29 6.05 -23.95
CA GLU A 707 -16.12 5.51 -24.67
C GLU A 707 -16.01 3.99 -24.53
N TRP A 708 -16.16 3.43 -23.33
CA TRP A 708 -16.22 1.97 -23.13
C TRP A 708 -17.35 1.35 -23.96
N LYS A 709 -18.55 1.95 -23.92
CA LYS A 709 -19.71 1.48 -24.67
C LYS A 709 -19.44 1.49 -26.18
N ARG A 710 -18.74 2.51 -26.71
CA ARG A 710 -18.37 2.56 -28.14
C ARG A 710 -17.60 1.30 -28.55
N GLU A 711 -16.61 0.90 -27.76
CA GLU A 711 -15.81 -0.29 -28.05
C GLU A 711 -16.60 -1.58 -27.80
N PHE A 712 -17.34 -1.66 -26.70
CA PHE A 712 -18.23 -2.79 -26.39
C PHE A 712 -19.25 -3.04 -27.50
N ASP A 713 -19.87 -1.99 -28.05
CA ASP A 713 -20.77 -2.12 -29.21
C ASP A 713 -20.05 -2.68 -30.44
N GLY A 714 -18.74 -2.45 -30.57
CA GLY A 714 -17.86 -3.10 -31.53
C GLY A 714 -17.77 -4.60 -31.31
N TYR A 715 -17.41 -5.02 -30.09
CA TYR A 715 -17.34 -6.43 -29.71
C TYR A 715 -18.67 -7.17 -29.87
N VAL A 716 -19.80 -6.49 -29.67
CA VAL A 716 -21.14 -7.07 -29.94
C VAL A 716 -21.35 -7.30 -31.44
N ARG A 717 -20.90 -6.38 -32.31
CA ARG A 717 -21.00 -6.54 -33.77
C ARG A 717 -20.09 -7.64 -34.29
N GLU A 718 -18.87 -7.70 -33.77
CA GLU A 718 -17.80 -8.59 -34.24
C GLU A 718 -17.81 -9.97 -33.58
N ARG A 719 -18.56 -10.11 -32.47
CA ARG A 719 -18.76 -11.36 -31.70
C ARG A 719 -17.49 -11.88 -31.02
N ASP A 720 -16.68 -10.96 -30.50
CA ASP A 720 -15.32 -11.20 -30.00
C ASP A 720 -15.04 -10.46 -28.68
N LEU A 721 -16.02 -10.39 -27.77
CA LEU A 721 -15.81 -9.78 -26.44
C LEU A 721 -14.61 -10.41 -25.71
N PRO A 722 -13.70 -9.60 -25.11
CA PRO A 722 -12.56 -10.11 -24.34
C PRO A 722 -12.98 -11.04 -23.21
N SER A 723 -12.10 -11.98 -22.84
CA SER A 723 -12.35 -12.88 -21.71
C SER A 723 -12.35 -12.13 -20.38
N PHE A 724 -11.54 -11.07 -20.27
CA PHE A 724 -11.39 -10.26 -19.08
C PHE A 724 -11.27 -8.77 -19.41
N GLU A 725 -12.12 -7.93 -18.84
CA GLU A 725 -12.04 -6.47 -18.93
C GLU A 725 -11.79 -5.87 -17.55
N VAL A 726 -10.94 -4.84 -17.48
CA VAL A 726 -10.79 -3.99 -16.29
C VAL A 726 -11.26 -2.58 -16.62
N VAL A 727 -12.18 -2.04 -15.81
CA VAL A 727 -12.82 -0.74 -16.03
C VAL A 727 -12.70 0.13 -14.79
N ASP A 728 -12.14 1.33 -14.96
CA ASP A 728 -12.05 2.36 -13.90
C ASP A 728 -13.24 3.33 -13.94
N LEU A 729 -13.94 3.52 -12.82
CA LEU A 729 -14.94 4.57 -12.64
C LEU A 729 -14.62 5.38 -11.36
N PRO A 730 -13.76 6.41 -11.44
CA PRO A 730 -13.16 7.04 -10.26
C PRO A 730 -13.90 8.28 -9.76
N GLU A 731 -15.04 8.69 -10.33
CA GLU A 731 -15.68 9.97 -9.96
C GLU A 731 -16.24 9.98 -8.53
N ASP A 732 -16.38 8.83 -7.90
CA ASP A 732 -16.58 8.73 -6.45
C ASP A 732 -15.28 8.84 -5.63
N HIS A 733 -14.13 9.21 -6.17
CA HIS A 733 -13.06 9.75 -5.31
C HIS A 733 -13.41 11.16 -4.78
N PHE A 734 -14.28 11.88 -5.50
CA PHE A 734 -14.65 13.28 -5.31
C PHE A 734 -13.52 14.30 -5.50
N GLY A 735 -13.89 15.52 -5.92
CA GLY A 735 -12.93 16.62 -6.02
C GLY A 735 -13.20 17.54 -7.21
N ASN A 736 -12.25 18.41 -7.54
CA ASN A 736 -12.33 19.29 -8.72
C ASN A 736 -13.68 20.04 -8.91
N PHE A 737 -14.28 20.48 -7.81
CA PHE A 737 -15.63 21.08 -7.76
C PHE A 737 -15.82 22.36 -8.59
N SER A 738 -14.73 22.97 -9.06
CA SER A 738 -14.76 24.17 -9.90
C SER A 738 -14.52 23.92 -11.39
N THR A 739 -13.86 22.82 -11.74
CA THR A 739 -13.27 22.57 -13.07
C THR A 739 -13.94 21.41 -13.81
N ASN A 740 -14.68 20.53 -13.11
CA ASN A 740 -15.35 19.40 -13.72
C ASN A 740 -16.20 19.78 -14.96
N VAL A 741 -15.89 19.16 -16.10
CA VAL A 741 -16.43 19.54 -17.40
C VAL A 741 -17.89 19.11 -17.57
N GLY A 742 -18.42 18.24 -16.71
CA GLY A 742 -19.84 17.89 -16.65
C GLY A 742 -20.69 18.87 -15.85
N GLY A 743 -20.07 19.81 -15.13
CA GLY A 743 -20.78 20.65 -14.17
C GLY A 743 -21.18 19.89 -12.90
N LEU A 744 -20.49 18.78 -12.59
CA LEU A 744 -20.63 18.02 -11.36
C LEU A 744 -19.77 18.69 -10.29
N ARG A 745 -20.41 19.54 -9.49
CA ARG A 745 -19.71 20.49 -8.61
C ARG A 745 -19.90 20.24 -7.12
N THR A 746 -20.52 19.11 -6.77
CA THR A 746 -20.68 18.69 -5.37
C THR A 746 -20.46 17.19 -5.27
N PRO A 747 -20.06 16.66 -4.09
CA PRO A 747 -19.94 15.22 -3.86
C PRO A 747 -21.22 14.46 -4.23
N GLU A 748 -22.39 15.02 -3.92
CA GLU A 748 -23.68 14.39 -4.25
C GLU A 748 -23.90 14.25 -5.76
N SER A 749 -23.44 15.23 -6.56
CA SER A 749 -23.53 15.14 -8.02
C SER A 749 -22.50 14.19 -8.63
N GLN A 750 -21.32 14.07 -8.02
CA GLN A 750 -20.25 13.18 -8.47
C GLN A 750 -20.56 11.71 -8.18
N ILE A 751 -20.98 11.37 -6.95
CA ILE A 751 -21.37 9.98 -6.66
C ILE A 751 -22.61 9.56 -7.44
N ALA A 752 -23.53 10.48 -7.70
CA ALA A 752 -24.68 10.22 -8.55
C ALA A 752 -24.25 9.92 -10.00
N MET A 753 -23.24 10.62 -10.53
CA MET A 753 -22.74 10.34 -11.87
C MET A 753 -22.07 8.96 -11.94
N ASN A 754 -21.18 8.67 -10.99
CA ASN A 754 -20.53 7.37 -10.87
C ASN A 754 -21.56 6.22 -10.77
N ASP A 755 -22.55 6.37 -9.87
CA ASP A 755 -23.65 5.41 -9.69
C ASP A 755 -24.43 5.18 -11.00
N TYR A 756 -24.71 6.24 -11.75
CA TYR A 756 -25.42 6.14 -13.01
C TYR A 756 -24.58 5.47 -14.10
N ALA A 757 -23.31 5.83 -14.24
CA ALA A 757 -22.38 5.22 -15.21
C ALA A 757 -22.25 3.70 -14.97
N LEU A 758 -22.12 3.27 -13.72
CA LEU A 758 -22.14 1.85 -13.35
C LEU A 758 -23.48 1.19 -13.75
N GLY A 759 -24.60 1.85 -13.44
CA GLY A 759 -25.93 1.37 -13.84
C GLY A 759 -26.08 1.21 -15.36
N GLU A 760 -25.54 2.14 -16.15
CA GLU A 760 -25.58 2.08 -17.61
C GLU A 760 -24.66 0.98 -18.18
N LEU A 761 -23.50 0.73 -17.56
CA LEU A 761 -22.63 -0.40 -17.91
C LEU A 761 -23.37 -1.72 -17.72
N VAL A 762 -23.96 -1.95 -16.54
CA VAL A 762 -24.75 -3.16 -16.26
C VAL A 762 -25.96 -3.27 -17.18
N GLN A 763 -26.67 -2.16 -17.44
CA GLN A 763 -27.77 -2.14 -18.41
C GLN A 763 -27.30 -2.55 -19.80
N THR A 764 -26.15 -2.04 -20.27
CA THR A 764 -25.61 -2.32 -21.61
C THR A 764 -25.30 -3.81 -21.76
N VAL A 765 -24.61 -4.40 -20.79
CA VAL A 765 -24.27 -5.84 -20.82
C VAL A 765 -25.52 -6.70 -20.77
N THR A 766 -26.47 -6.40 -19.88
CA THR A 766 -27.70 -7.20 -19.69
C THR A 766 -28.66 -7.17 -20.88
N HIS A 767 -28.56 -6.16 -21.76
CA HIS A 767 -29.30 -6.07 -23.01
C HIS A 767 -28.53 -6.61 -24.22
N SER A 768 -27.28 -7.07 -24.02
CA SER A 768 -26.43 -7.59 -25.09
C SER A 768 -26.60 -9.10 -25.27
N PRO A 769 -26.13 -9.66 -26.41
CA PRO A 769 -26.03 -11.11 -26.60
C PRO A 769 -25.12 -11.83 -25.60
N TYR A 770 -24.23 -11.10 -24.90
CA TYR A 770 -23.28 -11.66 -23.95
C TYR A 770 -23.83 -11.85 -22.54
N TRP A 771 -25.04 -11.36 -22.23
CA TRP A 771 -25.57 -11.35 -20.86
C TRP A 771 -25.48 -12.70 -20.14
N GLN A 772 -25.80 -13.80 -20.83
CA GLN A 772 -25.75 -15.15 -20.24
C GLN A 772 -24.33 -15.69 -20.02
N SER A 773 -23.30 -15.08 -20.61
CA SER A 773 -21.91 -15.52 -20.55
C SER A 773 -20.99 -14.53 -19.84
N THR A 774 -21.54 -13.47 -19.24
CA THR A 774 -20.77 -12.44 -18.56
C THR A 774 -21.05 -12.43 -17.06
N ALA A 775 -19.99 -12.25 -16.28
CA ALA A 775 -20.07 -11.84 -14.88
C ALA A 775 -19.40 -10.47 -14.74
N ILE A 776 -20.04 -9.56 -14.01
CA ILE A 776 -19.51 -8.24 -13.67
C ILE A 776 -19.22 -8.24 -12.18
N PHE A 777 -18.00 -7.89 -11.81
CA PHE A 777 -17.57 -7.71 -10.43
C PHE A 777 -17.27 -6.23 -10.22
N VAL A 778 -17.76 -5.66 -9.12
CA VAL A 778 -17.56 -4.25 -8.77
C VAL A 778 -16.99 -4.20 -7.37
N VAL A 779 -15.89 -3.47 -7.19
CA VAL A 779 -15.21 -3.31 -5.91
C VAL A 779 -14.69 -1.88 -5.79
N GLU A 780 -14.71 -1.33 -4.57
CA GLU A 780 -13.87 -0.18 -4.23
C GLU A 780 -12.44 -0.70 -4.02
N ASP A 781 -11.42 0.00 -4.51
CA ASP A 781 -10.01 -0.37 -4.28
C ASP A 781 -9.64 -0.42 -2.79
N ASP A 782 -10.24 0.48 -2.01
CA ASP A 782 -10.29 0.49 -0.55
C ASP A 782 -11.53 1.22 0.01
N ALA A 783 -11.68 1.23 1.33
CA ALA A 783 -12.75 1.94 2.04
C ALA A 783 -12.33 3.30 2.61
N GLN A 784 -11.02 3.52 2.72
CA GLN A 784 -10.28 4.66 3.25
C GLN A 784 -10.69 5.10 4.66
N ASP A 785 -11.68 5.99 4.76
CA ASP A 785 -12.05 6.68 6.01
C ASP A 785 -13.52 7.11 6.01
N GLY A 786 -14.39 6.26 5.45
CA GLY A 786 -15.83 6.43 5.63
C GLY A 786 -16.30 5.98 7.03
N PRO A 787 -17.44 6.51 7.54
CA PRO A 787 -18.13 5.92 8.69
C PRO A 787 -18.62 4.51 8.39
N ASP A 788 -18.27 3.57 9.27
CA ASP A 788 -18.84 2.23 9.28
C ASP A 788 -18.95 1.69 10.71
N HIS A 789 -20.10 1.11 11.06
CA HIS A 789 -20.37 0.64 12.41
C HIS A 789 -19.73 -0.71 12.74
N VAL A 790 -19.23 -1.45 11.74
CA VAL A 790 -18.61 -2.76 11.90
C VAL A 790 -17.09 -2.65 11.85
N ASP A 791 -16.54 -2.13 10.75
CA ASP A 791 -15.10 -2.06 10.52
C ASP A 791 -14.75 -1.04 9.44
N SER A 792 -13.59 -0.38 9.59
CA SER A 792 -13.10 0.63 8.64
C SER A 792 -12.88 0.10 7.22
N HIS A 793 -12.71 -1.21 7.04
CA HIS A 793 -12.48 -1.82 5.72
C HIS A 793 -13.77 -2.31 5.05
N ARG A 794 -14.92 -2.28 5.75
CA ARG A 794 -16.17 -2.80 5.19
C ARG A 794 -16.67 -1.86 4.09
N THR A 795 -16.84 -2.41 2.89
CA THR A 795 -17.05 -1.62 1.67
C THR A 795 -18.24 -2.10 0.84
N VAL A 796 -18.58 -1.35 -0.20
CA VAL A 796 -19.60 -1.71 -1.19
C VAL A 796 -18.98 -2.62 -2.24
N ALA A 797 -19.65 -3.72 -2.55
CA ALA A 797 -19.27 -4.60 -3.66
C ALA A 797 -20.51 -5.16 -4.36
N HIS A 798 -20.37 -5.48 -5.64
CA HIS A 798 -21.45 -6.11 -6.43
C HIS A 798 -20.92 -7.26 -7.27
N VAL A 799 -21.73 -8.32 -7.37
CA VAL A 799 -21.49 -9.44 -8.29
C VAL A 799 -22.73 -9.62 -9.15
N ILE A 800 -22.62 -9.33 -10.45
CA ILE A 800 -23.75 -9.27 -11.38
C ILE A 800 -23.57 -10.27 -12.52
N SER A 801 -24.47 -11.23 -12.61
CA SER A 801 -24.53 -12.20 -13.70
C SER A 801 -25.95 -12.72 -13.87
N ALA A 802 -26.24 -13.34 -15.01
CA ALA A 802 -27.44 -14.16 -15.16
C ALA A 802 -27.50 -15.29 -14.12
N TYR A 803 -26.37 -15.68 -13.52
CA TYR A 803 -26.30 -16.72 -12.50
C TYR A 803 -26.17 -16.21 -11.07
N THR A 804 -26.16 -14.90 -10.84
CA THR A 804 -26.21 -14.38 -9.47
C THR A 804 -27.60 -14.65 -8.88
N ARG A 805 -27.65 -15.06 -7.61
CA ARG A 805 -28.91 -15.12 -6.85
C ARG A 805 -29.60 -13.75 -6.88
N ARG A 806 -30.92 -13.78 -6.74
CA ARG A 806 -31.75 -12.57 -6.78
C ARG A 806 -32.35 -12.32 -5.41
N ARG A 807 -32.40 -11.05 -5.02
CA ARG A 807 -33.06 -10.55 -3.80
C ARG A 807 -32.66 -11.34 -2.55
N THR A 808 -31.36 -11.63 -2.42
CA THR A 808 -30.79 -12.42 -1.33
C THR A 808 -29.76 -11.60 -0.57
N VAL A 809 -29.74 -11.70 0.75
CA VAL A 809 -28.65 -11.18 1.57
C VAL A 809 -27.64 -12.30 1.79
N VAL A 810 -26.37 -12.00 1.54
CA VAL A 810 -25.25 -12.91 1.82
C VAL A 810 -24.35 -12.21 2.83
N SER A 811 -24.36 -12.75 4.05
CA SER A 811 -23.58 -12.23 5.19
C SER A 811 -22.31 -13.04 5.45
N THR A 812 -21.96 -13.95 4.54
CA THR A 812 -20.66 -14.62 4.55
C THR A 812 -19.55 -13.58 4.44
N PHE A 813 -18.51 -13.74 5.25
CA PHE A 813 -17.36 -12.86 5.24
C PHE A 813 -16.59 -13.06 3.94
N TYR A 814 -16.59 -12.04 3.09
CA TYR A 814 -15.84 -12.01 1.85
C TYR A 814 -14.95 -10.79 1.80
N THR A 815 -13.89 -10.89 1.02
CA THR A 815 -12.90 -9.84 0.87
C THR A 815 -12.58 -9.61 -0.61
N THR A 816 -11.76 -8.60 -0.91
CA THR A 816 -11.18 -8.42 -2.25
C THR A 816 -10.52 -9.71 -2.75
N VAL A 817 -9.79 -10.45 -1.90
CA VAL A 817 -9.15 -11.72 -2.32
C VAL A 817 -10.14 -12.85 -2.58
N SER A 818 -11.29 -12.90 -1.86
CA SER A 818 -12.38 -13.83 -2.22
C SER A 818 -12.96 -13.54 -3.61
N MET A 819 -13.04 -12.25 -3.97
CA MET A 819 -13.52 -11.84 -5.28
C MET A 819 -12.53 -12.22 -6.39
N LEU A 820 -11.24 -11.97 -6.18
CA LEU A 820 -10.18 -12.39 -7.10
C LEU A 820 -10.18 -13.90 -7.31
N ARG A 821 -10.19 -14.68 -6.23
CA ARG A 821 -10.32 -16.13 -6.29
C ARG A 821 -11.51 -16.58 -7.14
N THR A 822 -12.65 -15.92 -6.97
CA THR A 822 -13.87 -16.22 -7.74
C THR A 822 -13.70 -15.90 -9.23
N ILE A 823 -13.04 -14.80 -9.57
CA ILE A 823 -12.75 -14.42 -10.97
C ILE A 823 -11.83 -15.45 -11.61
N GLU A 824 -10.78 -15.86 -10.91
CA GLU A 824 -9.83 -16.89 -11.36
C GLU A 824 -10.53 -18.21 -11.63
N ASP A 825 -11.38 -18.68 -10.72
CA ASP A 825 -12.12 -19.94 -10.88
C ASP A 825 -13.11 -19.87 -12.07
N LEU A 826 -13.74 -18.72 -12.31
CA LEU A 826 -14.65 -18.51 -13.44
C LEU A 826 -13.91 -18.49 -14.78
N LEU A 827 -12.75 -17.86 -14.85
CA LEU A 827 -11.92 -17.78 -16.06
C LEU A 827 -11.08 -19.05 -16.26
N GLY A 828 -10.79 -19.76 -15.18
CA GLY A 828 -9.92 -20.92 -15.17
C GLY A 828 -8.44 -20.60 -15.22
N THR A 829 -8.02 -19.48 -14.62
CA THR A 829 -6.62 -19.09 -14.47
C THR A 829 -5.98 -19.80 -13.27
N ASP A 830 -4.66 -19.69 -13.12
CA ASP A 830 -3.98 -20.05 -11.87
C ASP A 830 -4.12 -18.91 -10.84
N HIS A 831 -3.84 -19.20 -9.57
CA HIS A 831 -3.86 -18.23 -8.48
C HIS A 831 -2.64 -17.29 -8.53
N LEU A 832 -2.85 -16.05 -8.11
CA LEU A 832 -1.81 -15.03 -8.00
C LEU A 832 -0.86 -15.34 -6.83
N GLY A 833 -1.40 -15.64 -5.66
CA GLY A 833 -0.63 -15.85 -4.44
C GLY A 833 -1.29 -16.79 -3.44
N SER A 834 -0.71 -16.89 -2.25
CA SER A 834 -1.25 -17.74 -1.18
C SER A 834 -2.58 -17.24 -0.63
N PHE A 835 -2.85 -15.92 -0.71
CA PHE A 835 -4.05 -15.29 -0.16
C PHE A 835 -5.32 -15.69 -0.91
N ASP A 836 -5.35 -15.51 -2.22
CA ASP A 836 -6.43 -15.90 -3.12
C ASP A 836 -6.50 -17.43 -3.28
N ALA A 837 -5.36 -18.14 -3.31
CA ALA A 837 -5.35 -19.60 -3.31
C ALA A 837 -6.00 -20.21 -2.05
N ALA A 838 -5.90 -19.54 -0.89
CA ALA A 838 -6.54 -19.95 0.37
C ALA A 838 -7.91 -19.31 0.61
N ALA A 839 -8.29 -18.30 -0.17
CA ALA A 839 -9.54 -17.57 0.03
C ALA A 839 -10.76 -18.44 -0.28
N THR A 840 -11.84 -18.22 0.49
CA THR A 840 -13.14 -18.83 0.18
C THR A 840 -13.73 -18.18 -1.09
N PRO A 841 -14.05 -18.94 -2.14
CA PRO A 841 -14.73 -18.41 -3.32
C PRO A 841 -16.17 -17.99 -2.98
N MET A 842 -16.71 -17.02 -3.73
CA MET A 842 -18.03 -16.42 -3.48
C MET A 842 -19.20 -17.30 -3.98
N ASP A 843 -19.15 -18.61 -3.73
CA ASP A 843 -20.12 -19.60 -4.22
C ASP A 843 -21.57 -19.31 -3.82
N GLU A 844 -21.78 -18.79 -2.60
CA GLU A 844 -23.11 -18.49 -2.07
C GLU A 844 -23.84 -17.39 -2.87
N VAL A 845 -23.09 -16.54 -3.58
CA VAL A 845 -23.63 -15.48 -4.43
C VAL A 845 -24.30 -16.04 -5.69
N PHE A 846 -23.93 -17.25 -6.10
CA PHE A 846 -24.36 -17.84 -7.36
C PHE A 846 -25.47 -18.88 -7.22
N THR A 847 -26.12 -19.14 -8.35
CA THR A 847 -27.04 -20.25 -8.60
C THR A 847 -26.72 -20.87 -9.96
N THR A 848 -27.15 -22.11 -10.19
CA THR A 848 -26.85 -22.83 -11.43
C THR A 848 -27.82 -22.50 -12.57
N SER A 849 -28.95 -21.85 -12.26
CA SER A 849 -30.00 -21.49 -13.21
C SER A 849 -29.90 -20.03 -13.63
N ALA A 850 -29.91 -19.78 -14.95
CA ALA A 850 -29.82 -18.43 -15.48
C ALA A 850 -31.14 -17.66 -15.30
N ASP A 851 -31.04 -16.45 -14.78
CA ASP A 851 -32.07 -15.41 -14.80
C ASP A 851 -31.65 -14.28 -15.73
N VAL A 852 -32.24 -14.31 -16.93
CA VAL A 852 -31.88 -13.44 -18.05
C VAL A 852 -32.65 -12.12 -18.06
N ARG A 853 -33.38 -11.79 -16.99
CA ARG A 853 -34.08 -10.51 -16.88
C ARG A 853 -33.08 -9.36 -16.95
N PRO A 854 -33.26 -8.40 -17.88
CA PRO A 854 -32.31 -7.32 -18.06
C PRO A 854 -32.40 -6.31 -16.89
N TYR A 855 -31.32 -5.59 -16.67
CA TYR A 855 -31.27 -4.49 -15.70
C TYR A 855 -31.58 -3.16 -16.39
N THR A 856 -32.41 -2.33 -15.77
CA THR A 856 -32.64 -0.95 -16.23
C THR A 856 -32.03 0.02 -15.24
N ALA A 857 -31.15 0.90 -15.72
CA ALA A 857 -30.50 1.95 -14.96
C ALA A 857 -31.52 3.00 -14.49
N VAL A 858 -31.33 3.50 -13.29
CA VAL A 858 -32.16 4.58 -12.71
C VAL A 858 -31.36 5.86 -12.75
N VAL A 859 -31.86 6.89 -13.42
CA VAL A 859 -31.21 8.20 -13.48
C VAL A 859 -31.34 8.90 -12.12
N PRO A 860 -30.24 9.24 -11.44
CA PRO A 860 -30.33 10.04 -10.22
C PRO A 860 -30.90 11.42 -10.52
N GLY A 861 -31.97 11.81 -9.81
CA GLY A 861 -32.73 13.02 -10.12
C GLY A 861 -31.91 14.32 -10.04
N ILE A 862 -30.81 14.32 -9.28
CA ILE A 862 -29.87 15.45 -9.17
C ILE A 862 -29.17 15.75 -10.50
N LEU A 863 -28.85 14.73 -11.31
CA LEU A 863 -28.15 14.90 -12.60
C LEU A 863 -29.02 15.58 -13.67
N CYS A 864 -30.34 15.60 -13.48
CA CYS A 864 -31.27 16.24 -14.40
C CYS A 864 -31.50 17.73 -14.12
N ARG A 865 -30.69 18.33 -13.25
CA ARG A 865 -30.82 19.73 -12.82
C ARG A 865 -29.49 20.47 -12.93
N PRO A 866 -29.52 21.81 -13.09
CA PRO A 866 -28.31 22.62 -12.95
C PRO A 866 -27.66 22.40 -11.55
N PRO A 867 -26.33 22.46 -11.43
CA PRO A 867 -25.35 22.89 -12.44
C PRO A 867 -24.91 21.81 -13.45
N THR A 868 -25.39 20.56 -13.34
CA THR A 868 -25.08 19.51 -14.31
C THR A 868 -25.42 19.95 -15.73
N LYS A 869 -24.47 19.81 -16.65
CA LYS A 869 -24.63 20.30 -18.02
C LYS A 869 -25.77 19.58 -18.74
N ARG A 870 -26.60 20.37 -19.44
CA ARG A 870 -27.67 19.84 -20.28
C ARG A 870 -27.08 18.96 -21.38
N GLY A 871 -27.58 17.73 -21.50
CA GLY A 871 -27.09 16.75 -22.47
C GLY A 871 -25.87 15.95 -22.01
N LEU A 872 -25.40 16.13 -20.77
CA LEU A 872 -24.48 15.17 -20.16
C LEU A 872 -25.18 13.82 -20.02
N VAL A 873 -26.37 13.80 -19.41
CA VAL A 873 -27.23 12.61 -19.30
C VAL A 873 -28.44 12.74 -20.24
N PRO A 874 -28.42 12.12 -21.44
CA PRO A 874 -29.52 12.24 -22.41
C PRO A 874 -30.86 11.70 -21.87
N ALA A 875 -30.82 10.67 -21.01
CA ALA A 875 -31.99 10.06 -20.38
C ALA A 875 -32.82 11.05 -19.53
N CYS A 876 -32.22 12.15 -19.06
CA CYS A 876 -32.96 13.20 -18.35
C CYS A 876 -34.09 13.82 -19.18
N ALA A 877 -33.95 13.89 -20.51
CA ALA A 877 -34.97 14.41 -21.41
C ALA A 877 -36.06 13.39 -21.78
N GLN A 878 -35.86 12.10 -21.46
CA GLN A 878 -36.79 11.04 -21.81
C GLN A 878 -37.91 10.93 -20.74
N PRO A 879 -39.21 11.02 -21.12
CA PRO A 879 -40.31 10.91 -20.15
C PRO A 879 -40.44 9.53 -19.51
N THR A 880 -39.99 8.49 -20.20
CA THR A 880 -40.09 7.08 -19.78
C THR A 880 -38.90 6.59 -18.97
N ALA A 881 -37.82 7.38 -18.88
CA ALA A 881 -36.65 6.99 -18.11
C ALA A 881 -36.97 6.93 -16.61
N LEU A 882 -36.54 5.85 -15.95
CA LEU A 882 -36.65 5.70 -14.49
C LEU A 882 -35.76 6.74 -13.82
N LYS A 883 -36.32 7.52 -12.91
CA LYS A 883 -35.64 8.62 -12.23
C LYS A 883 -35.87 8.54 -10.72
N SER A 884 -34.80 8.70 -9.94
CA SER A 884 -34.95 8.93 -8.49
C SER A 884 -35.47 10.34 -8.22
N ALA A 885 -35.97 10.57 -7.00
CA ALA A 885 -36.27 11.93 -6.56
C ALA A 885 -34.97 12.74 -6.48
N ALA A 886 -34.98 13.97 -7.01
CA ALA A 886 -33.83 14.85 -6.92
C ALA A 886 -33.52 15.21 -5.45
N VAL A 887 -32.25 15.07 -5.07
CA VAL A 887 -31.72 15.58 -3.80
C VAL A 887 -31.09 16.94 -4.07
N PHE A 888 -31.27 17.86 -3.13
CA PHE A 888 -30.65 19.17 -3.18
C PHE A 888 -29.46 19.18 -2.23
N PRO A 889 -28.24 19.43 -2.73
CA PRO A 889 -27.05 19.54 -1.89
C PRO A 889 -27.25 20.58 -0.77
N ALA A 890 -26.70 20.31 0.41
CA ALA A 890 -26.69 21.28 1.51
C ALA A 890 -25.84 22.52 1.16
N HIS A 891 -24.82 22.31 0.33
CA HIS A 891 -23.89 23.33 -0.13
C HIS A 891 -23.70 23.27 -1.65
N ASP A 892 -23.57 24.44 -2.27
CA ASP A 892 -23.32 24.53 -3.72
C ASP A 892 -21.84 24.33 -4.06
N GLY A 893 -21.54 24.25 -5.35
CA GLY A 893 -20.15 24.08 -5.79
C GLY A 893 -19.21 25.23 -5.49
N SER A 894 -19.73 26.45 -5.25
CA SER A 894 -18.89 27.58 -4.85
C SER A 894 -18.43 27.42 -3.41
N TRP A 895 -19.32 26.90 -2.54
CA TRP A 895 -18.97 26.54 -1.18
C TRP A 895 -17.92 25.43 -1.16
N TRP A 896 -18.13 24.34 -1.91
CA TRP A 896 -17.17 23.23 -1.96
C TRP A 896 -15.80 23.68 -2.47
N ALA A 897 -15.76 24.42 -3.59
CA ALA A 897 -14.51 24.98 -4.12
C ALA A 897 -13.78 25.92 -3.12
N ASN A 898 -14.52 26.61 -2.26
CA ASN A 898 -13.95 27.44 -1.21
C ASN A 898 -13.49 26.60 0.00
N ALA A 899 -14.27 25.60 0.41
CA ALA A 899 -13.98 24.73 1.53
C ALA A 899 -12.76 23.83 1.28
N THR A 900 -12.57 23.41 0.03
CA THR A 900 -11.41 22.61 -0.40
C THR A 900 -10.30 23.46 -1.01
N ARG A 901 -10.25 24.76 -0.72
CA ARG A 901 -9.20 25.62 -1.25
C ARG A 901 -7.84 25.15 -0.74
N GLY A 902 -6.95 24.81 -1.66
CA GLY A 902 -5.59 24.36 -1.37
C GLY A 902 -5.42 22.84 -1.39
N PHE A 903 -6.51 22.08 -1.56
CA PHE A 903 -6.44 20.64 -1.80
C PHE A 903 -6.00 20.39 -3.24
N ASP A 904 -5.22 19.34 -3.45
CA ASP A 904 -4.68 18.96 -4.76
C ASP A 904 -5.41 17.71 -5.28
N PHE A 905 -6.39 17.91 -6.14
CA PHE A 905 -7.17 16.83 -6.77
C PHE A 905 -6.63 16.46 -8.17
N ARG A 906 -5.36 16.76 -8.46
CA ARG A 906 -4.76 16.43 -9.76
C ARG A 906 -4.21 15.01 -9.79
N HIS A 907 -3.93 14.42 -8.63
CA HIS A 907 -3.46 13.05 -8.47
C HIS A 907 -4.30 12.36 -7.37
N PRO A 908 -4.53 11.04 -7.45
CA PRO A 908 -5.11 10.26 -6.38
C PRO A 908 -4.37 10.52 -5.08
N ASP A 909 -5.13 10.69 -4.00
CA ASP A 909 -4.64 10.75 -2.60
C ASP A 909 -3.59 11.83 -2.30
N ALA A 910 -3.41 12.81 -3.19
CA ALA A 910 -2.60 14.00 -2.91
C ALA A 910 -3.28 14.96 -1.92
N VAL A 911 -4.54 14.67 -1.52
CA VAL A 911 -5.26 15.39 -0.47
C VAL A 911 -4.99 14.74 0.89
N ASN A 912 -5.07 15.54 1.96
CA ASN A 912 -5.11 14.95 3.30
C ASN A 912 -6.45 14.24 3.49
N SER A 913 -6.47 12.90 3.36
CA SER A 913 -7.70 12.09 3.36
C SER A 913 -8.52 12.26 4.64
N ALA A 914 -7.89 12.29 5.81
CA ALA A 914 -8.59 12.51 7.08
C ALA A 914 -9.29 13.89 7.13
N ALA A 915 -8.60 14.95 6.69
CA ALA A 915 -9.19 16.29 6.63
C ALA A 915 -10.30 16.39 5.57
N PHE A 916 -10.14 15.71 4.43
CA PHE A 916 -11.14 15.68 3.38
C PHE A 916 -12.40 14.93 3.79
N ASN A 917 -12.28 13.75 4.42
CA ASN A 917 -13.41 12.96 4.89
C ASN A 917 -14.18 13.66 6.02
N ALA A 918 -13.47 14.33 6.94
CA ALA A 918 -14.12 15.18 7.94
C ALA A 918 -14.94 16.32 7.30
N LEU A 919 -14.38 16.98 6.28
CA LEU A 919 -15.10 18.02 5.52
C LEU A 919 -16.25 17.44 4.71
N LEU A 920 -16.08 16.24 4.14
CA LEU A 920 -17.10 15.53 3.38
C LEU A 920 -18.33 15.26 4.23
N TRP A 921 -18.14 14.72 5.44
CA TRP A 921 -19.22 14.52 6.40
C TRP A 921 -19.93 15.83 6.75
N GLN A 922 -19.17 16.85 7.15
CA GLN A 922 -19.74 18.15 7.52
C GLN A 922 -20.54 18.78 6.37
N GLY A 923 -20.01 18.70 5.15
CA GLY A 923 -20.60 19.33 3.99
C GLY A 923 -21.82 18.59 3.43
N THR A 924 -21.90 17.27 3.59
CA THR A 924 -23.03 16.46 3.11
C THR A 924 -24.16 16.35 4.12
N GLN A 925 -23.86 16.34 5.42
CA GLN A 925 -24.87 16.23 6.48
C GLN A 925 -25.47 17.58 6.91
N GLY A 926 -24.79 18.71 6.67
CA GLY A 926 -25.31 20.05 6.97
C GLY A 926 -25.63 20.25 8.46
N ASP A 927 -26.80 20.84 8.77
CA ASP A 927 -27.25 21.08 10.16
C ASP A 927 -27.44 19.78 10.98
N ARG A 928 -27.49 18.59 10.35
CA ARG A 928 -27.51 17.30 11.06
C ARG A 928 -26.16 16.92 11.66
N ALA A 929 -25.07 17.58 11.24
CA ALA A 929 -23.74 17.37 11.79
C ALA A 929 -23.40 18.31 12.96
N ARG A 930 -24.34 19.17 13.40
CA ARG A 930 -24.10 20.24 14.38
C ARG A 930 -24.84 20.05 15.66
#